data_AF-A0A7V6AMM8-F1
#
_entry.id   AF-A0A7V6AMM8-F1
#
_cell.length_a   1.000
_cell.length_b   1.000
_cell.length_c   1.000
_cell.angle_alpha   90.00
_cell.angle_beta   90.00
_cell.angle_gamma   90.00
#
_symmetry.space_group_name_H-M   'P 1'
#
loop_
_entity.id
_entity.type
_entity.pdbx_description
1 polymer ?
#
loop_
_entity_poly.entity_id
_entity_poly.type
_entity_poly.pdbx_seq_one_letter_code
_entity_poly.pdbx_strand_id
1 'polypeptide(L)'
;MPKKVIWINGGLKAYSQQPAISSKLGFLVTDYEDSSDYNQVHTPRPLTFSKGTPSIYHIKILNPSKVNILATAFSSKTKKEIPYFVRSGNFWYVADMPLKRTLPDDRYLLFADMLHDILEEPHEHSPQAIIRIEDVSPNTNPEYIRDVATCLYERNVPFLIGVIPFYVNPAEDVRLSLSDKPELVDALKYAVEKGATLVMHGSTHQYKGQTAEDFEFWDVSTDKPIGGETENIIASKIETGLNEFIKNGLYPLTWETPHYTAPIKAYKIFSKYFSTAVEQPMVIDNRDFGQYFPYLIYKDIYNRMVFPENMGFIALSPDRAREEQALAQICRNARTLVGGVRDGIVSFYYHAFLGPDLLGKLVDSIQAMGVTFLDLKNYTHKVQLPDKVILCGSQPYSITIDNAFLEEDYFDAEGKIIKSSYSEKRINGTFSKHIELLPGQWYVAKPLEYKVKEVAWHVKLRNQLNHLRNQLFSKEEPWKEARAAIVWLSSARGAAMNNQQSFISVFRSVNIRMDTLPAEEKMPDLSSYNVVIVPYASADALPQAAIQSLVSYIHSGGNIITDRHNKLTDALGFTYTKSPVVVRQINDLMYITENIAWQYPELSYKFDYTNEDEIFCEEPLHKTAVVIGRQIKRGKVIYLNVAFDPYSQMGYSRFPFLLHHVKSYFRVRPVVKRESLEFYFDPGYRQNISIETLVREWVKHGIRIIHVAGWHEYPKYTYDYGRLLKEAHANGILVYAWLEPPQVSQKFWLDHPEWREKNYLGKDVRPSWRYPVALTDEKCLQAVINKYLDFLKKYDWDGVNLAECYFETAKGIQHPEYFTPMHPSAIREVYKRYGFYMSDLFKPYSGYYWQDCYEYLEDMYAYRREKVKYVHQRFLDAFYSMAATKKGFEVIVTTMDSYGSPELKKELGLYTEDIIELQKKYGFHLQIEDPQRRWSESPLRYKEIGDFYSTKIEKEKMLIDLNILSFRSPDNPLPFPTLIQTGTECFHLINISASSAPRFVIYSEASVNSQDMPWLAYAAASDVDFYYENGKYHVSSPRSFILSLPPAIRLINLDDQYITGFRDNLYLIPAGTHTIDINEQNPSVFSTLILHPRILSFTGNVLQVSYDMQKISMRYQSSTRALVSVSHNVSSILVDGENYPFTQMKGNDCISVFLPEGTHEVIINTGNKISAGIYLTSLWSTTAIVIIGTLAICLLFILYIFLKVTRKETE
;
A
#
# COMPACT_ATOMS: atom_id res chain seq x y z
N MET A 1 5.46 -59.22 -5.58
CA MET A 1 4.07 -58.90 -5.96
C MET A 1 4.06 -58.23 -7.33
N PRO A 2 3.04 -58.41 -8.19
CA PRO A 2 2.98 -57.69 -9.46
C PRO A 2 2.81 -56.19 -9.19
N LYS A 3 3.65 -55.35 -9.79
CA LYS A 3 3.58 -53.88 -9.63
C LYS A 3 2.19 -53.38 -10.03
N LYS A 4 1.57 -52.56 -9.18
CA LYS A 4 0.35 -51.83 -9.52
C LYS A 4 0.68 -50.74 -10.54
N VAL A 5 -0.23 -50.53 -11.48
CA VAL A 5 -0.10 -49.47 -12.48
C VAL A 5 -1.38 -48.68 -12.47
N ILE A 6 -1.25 -47.37 -12.23
CA ILE A 6 -2.32 -46.40 -12.43
C ILE A 6 -2.00 -45.60 -13.69
N TRP A 7 -2.98 -45.51 -14.59
CA TRP A 7 -2.90 -44.70 -15.79
C TRP A 7 -3.99 -43.64 -15.75
N ILE A 8 -3.62 -42.37 -15.92
CA ILE A 8 -4.54 -41.23 -15.80
C ILE A 8 -4.60 -40.50 -17.14
N ASN A 9 -5.80 -40.13 -17.59
CA ASN A 9 -6.05 -39.33 -18.79
C ASN A 9 -5.64 -40.02 -20.12
N GLY A 10 -4.75 -39.38 -20.91
CA GLY A 10 -4.43 -39.75 -22.28
C GLY A 10 -3.26 -40.73 -22.42
N GLY A 11 -2.92 -41.09 -23.67
CA GLY A 11 -1.78 -41.96 -24.00
C GLY A 11 -2.05 -43.47 -23.96
N LEU A 12 -3.16 -43.92 -23.34
CA LEU A 12 -3.51 -45.34 -23.26
C LEU A 12 -4.17 -45.90 -24.53
N LYS A 13 -4.73 -45.03 -25.39
CA LYS A 13 -5.51 -45.43 -26.58
C LYS A 13 -4.79 -46.46 -27.45
N ALA A 14 -3.65 -46.09 -28.03
CA ALA A 14 -2.90 -46.97 -28.93
C ALA A 14 -2.42 -48.26 -28.24
N TYR A 15 -2.04 -48.17 -26.96
CA TYR A 15 -1.57 -49.33 -26.19
C TYR A 15 -2.70 -50.32 -25.87
N SER A 16 -3.85 -49.82 -25.41
CA SER A 16 -5.01 -50.65 -25.06
C SER A 16 -5.67 -51.33 -26.25
N GLN A 17 -5.52 -50.80 -27.46
CA GLN A 17 -6.11 -51.38 -28.69
C GLN A 17 -5.34 -52.58 -29.24
N GLN A 18 -4.12 -52.86 -28.77
CA GLN A 18 -3.38 -54.06 -29.18
C GLN A 18 -4.15 -55.32 -28.73
N PRO A 19 -4.37 -56.33 -29.58
CA PRO A 19 -5.20 -57.50 -29.24
C PRO A 19 -4.76 -58.25 -27.97
N ALA A 20 -3.45 -58.38 -27.76
CA ALA A 20 -2.89 -59.01 -26.56
C ALA A 20 -3.18 -58.19 -25.29
N ILE A 21 -3.15 -56.86 -25.38
CA ILE A 21 -3.38 -55.95 -24.25
C ILE A 21 -4.87 -55.83 -23.93
N SER A 22 -5.73 -55.58 -24.93
CA SER A 22 -7.18 -55.52 -24.76
C SER A 22 -7.78 -56.82 -24.20
N SER A 23 -7.28 -57.98 -24.65
CA SER A 23 -7.69 -59.29 -24.09
C SER A 23 -7.25 -59.48 -22.64
N LYS A 24 -6.06 -58.96 -22.28
CA LYS A 24 -5.53 -59.00 -20.91
C LYS A 24 -6.27 -58.04 -19.97
N LEU A 25 -6.50 -56.80 -20.40
CA LEU A 25 -7.18 -55.76 -19.61
C LEU A 25 -8.71 -55.92 -19.58
N GLY A 26 -9.30 -56.61 -20.57
CA GLY A 26 -10.75 -56.75 -20.68
C GLY A 26 -11.49 -55.49 -21.14
N PHE A 27 -10.78 -54.40 -21.47
CA PHE A 27 -11.32 -53.17 -22.05
C PHE A 27 -10.33 -52.55 -23.05
N LEU A 28 -10.81 -51.60 -23.85
CA LEU A 28 -9.97 -50.72 -24.65
C LEU A 28 -10.44 -49.26 -24.56
N VAL A 29 -9.53 -48.32 -24.84
CA VAL A 29 -9.83 -46.89 -24.93
C VAL A 29 -10.07 -46.52 -26.40
N THR A 30 -11.14 -45.77 -26.66
CA THR A 30 -11.61 -45.41 -28.01
C THR A 30 -11.44 -43.92 -28.29
N ASP A 31 -12.53 -43.15 -28.28
CA ASP A 31 -12.54 -41.76 -28.70
C ASP A 31 -12.18 -40.82 -27.56
N TYR A 32 -11.74 -39.62 -27.93
CA TYR A 32 -11.50 -38.50 -27.01
C TYR A 32 -12.49 -37.40 -27.39
N GLU A 33 -13.29 -36.96 -26.44
CA GLU A 33 -14.19 -35.82 -26.60
C GLU A 33 -13.66 -34.64 -25.78
N ASP A 34 -13.35 -33.51 -26.42
CA ASP A 34 -12.82 -32.31 -25.75
C ASP A 34 -13.93 -31.32 -25.33
N SER A 35 -15.16 -31.56 -25.81
CA SER A 35 -16.34 -30.73 -25.58
C SER A 35 -17.56 -31.59 -25.18
N SER A 36 -17.38 -32.54 -24.26
CA SER A 36 -18.46 -33.46 -23.87
C SER A 36 -19.48 -32.80 -22.93
N ASP A 37 -20.73 -33.29 -22.98
CA ASP A 37 -21.79 -32.92 -22.05
C ASP A 37 -21.74 -33.74 -20.74
N TYR A 38 -20.68 -34.54 -20.49
CA TYR A 38 -20.52 -35.32 -19.26
C TYR A 38 -20.01 -34.43 -18.13
N ASN A 39 -20.95 -33.94 -17.33
CA ASN A 39 -20.72 -32.95 -16.27
C ASN A 39 -20.83 -33.49 -14.84
N GLN A 40 -21.03 -34.82 -14.69
CA GLN A 40 -21.07 -35.49 -13.40
C GLN A 40 -20.30 -36.82 -13.44
N VAL A 41 -19.83 -37.27 -12.28
CA VAL A 41 -19.30 -38.62 -12.06
C VAL A 41 -20.12 -39.31 -10.97
N HIS A 42 -20.66 -40.48 -11.27
CA HIS A 42 -21.45 -41.30 -10.36
C HIS A 42 -20.61 -42.50 -9.89
N THR A 43 -20.87 -42.93 -8.67
CA THR A 43 -20.25 -44.14 -8.09
C THR A 43 -21.33 -45.19 -7.82
N PRO A 44 -20.97 -46.45 -7.52
CA PRO A 44 -21.92 -47.45 -7.05
C PRO A 44 -22.62 -47.08 -5.72
N ARG A 45 -22.07 -46.12 -4.96
CA ARG A 45 -22.74 -45.49 -3.81
C ARG A 45 -23.59 -44.32 -4.31
N PRO A 46 -24.66 -43.90 -3.61
CA PRO A 46 -25.51 -42.76 -4.02
C PRO A 46 -24.82 -41.40 -3.82
N LEU A 47 -23.59 -41.26 -4.31
CA LEU A 47 -22.75 -40.06 -4.30
C LEU A 47 -22.49 -39.63 -5.74
N THR A 48 -22.66 -38.33 -5.97
CA THR A 48 -22.45 -37.67 -7.25
C THR A 48 -21.39 -36.60 -7.09
N PHE A 49 -20.39 -36.64 -7.96
CA PHE A 49 -19.35 -35.63 -8.04
C PHE A 49 -19.55 -34.76 -9.27
N SER A 50 -19.24 -33.48 -9.18
CA SER A 50 -19.19 -32.60 -10.33
C SER A 50 -18.01 -32.95 -11.24
N LYS A 51 -18.12 -32.62 -12.54
CA LYS A 51 -17.03 -32.73 -13.50
C LYS A 51 -16.91 -31.41 -14.24
N GLY A 52 -16.00 -30.57 -13.77
CA GLY A 52 -15.80 -29.20 -14.29
C GLY A 52 -15.04 -29.11 -15.62
N THR A 53 -14.55 -30.23 -16.15
CA THR A 53 -13.87 -30.30 -17.45
C THR A 53 -14.77 -30.96 -18.50
N PRO A 54 -14.79 -30.46 -19.74
CA PRO A 54 -15.56 -31.10 -20.81
C PRO A 54 -14.84 -32.32 -21.41
N SER A 55 -13.57 -32.54 -21.11
CA SER A 55 -12.73 -33.58 -21.70
C SER A 55 -13.00 -34.98 -21.13
N ILE A 56 -13.06 -36.02 -21.96
CA ILE A 56 -13.09 -37.42 -21.51
C ILE A 56 -12.67 -38.40 -22.62
N TYR A 57 -12.03 -39.51 -22.24
CA TYR A 57 -11.80 -40.66 -23.11
C TYR A 57 -12.88 -41.73 -22.94
N HIS A 58 -13.32 -42.33 -24.03
CA HIS A 58 -14.34 -43.39 -23.98
C HIS A 58 -13.73 -44.76 -23.72
N ILE A 59 -14.26 -45.46 -22.71
CA ILE A 59 -13.87 -46.83 -22.35
C ILE A 59 -14.89 -47.81 -22.92
N LYS A 60 -14.43 -48.76 -23.74
CA LYS A 60 -15.25 -49.88 -24.22
C LYS A 60 -14.89 -51.14 -23.46
N ILE A 61 -15.83 -51.67 -22.69
CA ILE A 61 -15.68 -52.94 -21.98
C ILE A 61 -15.85 -54.11 -22.97
N LEU A 62 -14.86 -55.01 -22.99
CA LEU A 62 -14.86 -56.20 -23.85
C LEU A 62 -15.19 -57.47 -23.06
N ASN A 63 -14.74 -57.54 -21.79
CA ASN A 63 -15.04 -58.64 -20.89
C ASN A 63 -15.40 -58.10 -19.48
N PRO A 64 -16.70 -57.99 -19.17
CA PRO A 64 -17.17 -57.49 -17.86
C PRO A 64 -16.68 -58.29 -16.66
N SER A 65 -16.37 -59.59 -16.81
CA SER A 65 -15.89 -60.39 -15.67
C SER A 65 -14.44 -60.08 -15.27
N LYS A 66 -13.69 -59.33 -16.10
CA LYS A 66 -12.31 -58.91 -15.83
C LYS A 66 -12.20 -57.46 -15.35
N VAL A 67 -13.23 -56.65 -15.59
CA VAL A 67 -13.17 -55.20 -15.37
C VAL A 67 -14.17 -54.80 -14.31
N ASN A 68 -13.69 -54.21 -13.23
CA ASN A 68 -14.52 -53.55 -12.25
C ASN A 68 -14.69 -52.07 -12.65
N ILE A 69 -15.93 -51.61 -12.83
CA ILE A 69 -16.25 -50.21 -13.07
C ILE A 69 -16.48 -49.56 -11.71
N LEU A 70 -15.54 -48.72 -11.31
CA LEU A 70 -15.54 -48.05 -10.01
C LEU A 70 -16.36 -46.76 -10.03
N ALA A 71 -16.45 -46.12 -11.20
CA ALA A 71 -17.27 -44.95 -11.44
C ALA A 71 -17.59 -44.76 -12.92
N THR A 72 -18.65 -43.99 -13.16
CA THR A 72 -19.20 -43.67 -14.47
C THR A 72 -19.33 -42.16 -14.64
N ALA A 73 -19.15 -41.66 -15.86
CA ALA A 73 -19.39 -40.27 -16.21
C ALA A 73 -20.80 -40.13 -16.76
N PHE A 74 -21.56 -39.17 -16.24
CA PHE A 74 -22.96 -38.93 -16.57
C PHE A 74 -23.16 -37.55 -17.21
N SER A 75 -23.97 -37.51 -18.27
CA SER A 75 -24.37 -36.27 -18.93
C SER A 75 -25.76 -35.87 -18.49
N SER A 76 -25.86 -34.80 -17.70
CA SER A 76 -27.15 -34.27 -17.26
C SER A 76 -28.07 -33.82 -18.40
N LYS A 77 -27.49 -33.46 -19.56
CA LYS A 77 -28.20 -33.02 -20.77
C LYS A 77 -28.71 -34.18 -21.62
N THR A 78 -27.86 -35.16 -21.92
CA THR A 78 -28.25 -36.30 -22.78
C THR A 78 -28.76 -37.51 -22.01
N LYS A 79 -28.63 -37.50 -20.68
CA LYS A 79 -28.93 -38.62 -19.76
C LYS A 79 -28.15 -39.91 -20.07
N LYS A 80 -27.02 -39.79 -20.79
CA LYS A 80 -26.11 -40.90 -21.08
C LYS A 80 -25.07 -41.07 -19.97
N GLU A 81 -24.61 -42.31 -19.83
CA GLU A 81 -23.63 -42.71 -18.83
C GLU A 81 -22.58 -43.64 -19.46
N ILE A 82 -21.30 -43.42 -19.17
CA ILE A 82 -20.18 -44.20 -19.70
C ILE A 82 -19.16 -44.53 -18.60
N PRO A 83 -18.36 -45.62 -18.71
CA PRO A 83 -17.34 -45.91 -17.70
C PRO A 83 -16.29 -44.80 -17.62
N TYR A 84 -15.91 -44.43 -16.39
CA TYR A 84 -14.99 -43.32 -16.09
C TYR A 84 -13.72 -43.80 -15.38
N PHE A 85 -13.88 -44.59 -14.31
CA PHE A 85 -12.77 -45.14 -13.53
C PHE A 85 -12.93 -46.66 -13.50
N VAL A 86 -11.95 -47.40 -14.02
CA VAL A 86 -11.99 -48.86 -14.13
C VAL A 86 -10.74 -49.51 -13.55
N ARG A 87 -10.90 -50.75 -13.08
CA ARG A 87 -9.82 -51.62 -12.61
C ARG A 87 -9.88 -52.98 -13.28
N SER A 88 -8.74 -53.46 -13.78
CA SER A 88 -8.55 -54.84 -14.24
C SER A 88 -7.31 -55.44 -13.59
N GLY A 89 -7.52 -56.35 -12.62
CA GLY A 89 -6.43 -56.90 -11.81
C GLY A 89 -5.68 -55.80 -11.04
N ASN A 90 -4.39 -55.61 -11.37
CA ASN A 90 -3.51 -54.59 -10.77
C ASN A 90 -3.39 -53.31 -11.61
N PHE A 91 -4.18 -53.19 -12.69
CA PHE A 91 -4.18 -52.03 -13.59
C PHE A 91 -5.42 -51.17 -13.35
N TRP A 92 -5.21 -49.88 -13.09
CA TRP A 92 -6.25 -48.88 -12.85
C TRP A 92 -6.21 -47.83 -13.96
N TYR A 93 -7.37 -47.41 -14.46
CA TYR A 93 -7.47 -46.39 -15.49
C TYR A 93 -8.55 -45.36 -15.18
N VAL A 94 -8.17 -44.07 -15.26
CA VAL A 94 -9.07 -42.92 -15.18
C VAL A 94 -9.16 -42.27 -16.56
N ALA A 95 -10.38 -42.16 -17.09
CA ALA A 95 -10.67 -41.65 -18.44
C ALA A 95 -10.42 -40.14 -18.65
N ASP A 96 -9.94 -39.43 -17.64
CA ASP A 96 -9.79 -37.97 -17.62
C ASP A 96 -8.63 -37.58 -16.68
N MET A 97 -8.32 -36.29 -16.59
CA MET A 97 -7.39 -35.71 -15.62
C MET A 97 -8.16 -35.17 -14.40
N PRO A 98 -8.33 -35.96 -13.31
CA PRO A 98 -9.08 -35.53 -12.12
C PRO A 98 -8.39 -34.39 -11.34
N LEU A 99 -7.09 -34.14 -11.60
CA LEU A 99 -6.33 -33.03 -11.00
C LEU A 99 -6.50 -31.71 -11.76
N LYS A 100 -7.19 -31.71 -12.90
CA LYS A 100 -7.42 -30.51 -13.71
C LYS A 100 -8.69 -29.82 -13.24
N ARG A 101 -8.52 -28.64 -12.62
CA ARG A 101 -9.58 -27.77 -12.06
C ARG A 101 -10.39 -28.48 -10.97
N THR A 102 -9.86 -28.47 -9.75
CA THR A 102 -10.48 -29.08 -8.57
C THR A 102 -11.46 -28.11 -7.91
N LEU A 103 -12.69 -28.55 -7.66
CA LEU A 103 -13.71 -27.84 -6.88
C LEU A 103 -14.10 -28.66 -5.65
N PRO A 104 -14.73 -28.06 -4.62
CA PRO A 104 -15.10 -28.79 -3.40
C PRO A 104 -16.14 -29.91 -3.53
N ASP A 105 -16.76 -30.07 -4.69
CA ASP A 105 -17.67 -31.17 -5.01
C ASP A 105 -17.22 -32.00 -6.24
N ASP A 106 -15.99 -31.79 -6.72
CA ASP A 106 -15.49 -32.35 -7.98
C ASP A 106 -15.05 -33.82 -7.85
N ARG A 107 -15.01 -34.52 -9.00
CA ARG A 107 -14.51 -35.90 -9.15
C ARG A 107 -13.09 -36.11 -8.62
N TYR A 108 -12.32 -35.05 -8.42
CA TYR A 108 -11.07 -35.09 -7.67
C TYR A 108 -11.21 -35.80 -6.30
N LEU A 109 -12.31 -35.57 -5.56
CA LEU A 109 -12.54 -36.21 -4.26
C LEU A 109 -12.64 -37.73 -4.38
N LEU A 110 -13.33 -38.22 -5.42
CA LEU A 110 -13.37 -39.65 -5.71
C LEU A 110 -11.96 -40.19 -5.99
N PHE A 111 -11.17 -39.46 -6.79
CA PHE A 111 -9.80 -39.88 -7.07
C PHE A 111 -8.96 -39.93 -5.78
N ALA A 112 -9.11 -38.95 -4.89
CA ALA A 112 -8.45 -38.91 -3.59
C ALA A 112 -8.82 -40.13 -2.72
N ASP A 113 -10.09 -40.51 -2.62
CA ASP A 113 -10.50 -41.71 -1.87
C ASP A 113 -9.97 -43.01 -2.49
N MET A 114 -9.88 -43.07 -3.82
CA MET A 114 -9.31 -44.24 -4.50
C MET A 114 -7.81 -44.40 -4.26
N LEU A 115 -7.09 -43.34 -3.84
CA LEU A 115 -5.66 -43.46 -3.51
C LEU A 115 -5.42 -44.42 -2.34
N HIS A 116 -6.31 -44.50 -1.35
CA HIS A 116 -6.19 -45.47 -0.25
C HIS A 116 -6.14 -46.91 -0.78
N ASP A 117 -7.02 -47.26 -1.73
CA ASP A 117 -7.11 -48.61 -2.29
C ASP A 117 -5.99 -48.90 -3.32
N ILE A 118 -5.55 -47.86 -4.04
CA ILE A 118 -4.44 -47.96 -4.99
C ILE A 118 -3.12 -48.15 -4.25
N LEU A 119 -2.89 -47.39 -3.17
CA LEU A 119 -1.68 -47.46 -2.35
C LEU A 119 -1.69 -48.60 -1.32
N GLU A 120 -2.85 -49.22 -1.06
CA GLU A 120 -3.05 -50.25 -0.01
C GLU A 120 -2.82 -49.72 1.41
N GLU A 121 -3.17 -48.47 1.63
CA GLU A 121 -3.12 -47.85 2.95
C GLU A 121 -4.53 -47.86 3.55
N PRO A 122 -4.86 -48.85 4.42
CA PRO A 122 -6.20 -48.97 4.98
C PRO A 122 -6.47 -47.81 5.94
N HIS A 123 -7.47 -47.00 5.62
CA HIS A 123 -7.98 -45.95 6.48
C HIS A 123 -9.45 -46.23 6.82
N GLU A 124 -9.84 -45.99 8.07
CA GLU A 124 -11.23 -46.09 8.51
C GLU A 124 -12.04 -44.88 8.02
N HIS A 125 -13.36 -45.03 7.95
CA HIS A 125 -14.24 -43.89 7.70
C HIS A 125 -14.32 -43.03 8.96
N SER A 126 -13.67 -41.88 8.94
CA SER A 126 -13.54 -40.95 10.07
C SER A 126 -13.56 -39.50 9.57
N PRO A 127 -14.73 -38.98 9.16
CA PRO A 127 -14.84 -37.62 8.67
C PRO A 127 -14.65 -36.61 9.80
N GLN A 128 -13.84 -35.60 9.54
CA GLN A 128 -13.43 -34.58 10.53
C GLN A 128 -13.76 -33.18 10.04
N ALA A 129 -13.73 -32.19 10.94
CA ALA A 129 -13.93 -30.80 10.59
C ALA A 129 -12.97 -29.85 11.32
N ILE A 130 -12.68 -28.72 10.69
CA ILE A 130 -11.96 -27.58 11.28
C ILE A 130 -12.74 -26.31 10.94
N ILE A 131 -12.79 -25.39 11.90
CA ILE A 131 -13.28 -24.04 11.68
C ILE A 131 -12.23 -23.04 12.14
N ARG A 132 -11.94 -22.03 11.29
CA ARG A 132 -11.07 -20.90 11.63
C ARG A 132 -11.86 -19.59 11.63
N ILE A 133 -11.62 -18.77 12.64
CA ILE A 133 -12.08 -17.38 12.69
C ILE A 133 -10.99 -16.50 12.10
N GLU A 134 -11.24 -15.87 10.96
CA GLU A 134 -10.22 -15.20 10.14
C GLU A 134 -10.14 -13.69 10.40
N ASP A 135 -9.05 -13.08 9.95
CA ASP A 135 -8.78 -11.64 9.92
C ASP A 135 -8.95 -10.92 11.26
N VAL A 136 -8.56 -11.58 12.35
CA VAL A 136 -8.54 -10.97 13.68
C VAL A 136 -7.26 -10.14 13.81
N SER A 137 -7.40 -8.82 13.86
CA SER A 137 -6.30 -7.86 13.96
C SER A 137 -6.58 -6.85 15.08
N PRO A 138 -5.60 -6.00 15.48
CA PRO A 138 -5.80 -4.90 16.43
C PRO A 138 -7.01 -3.98 16.14
N ASN A 139 -7.51 -3.93 14.90
CA ASN A 139 -8.70 -3.15 14.55
C ASN A 139 -10.04 -3.91 14.73
N THR A 140 -10.00 -5.20 15.06
CA THR A 140 -11.18 -6.04 15.26
C THR A 140 -11.88 -5.71 16.58
N ASN A 141 -13.21 -5.65 16.57
CA ASN A 141 -13.99 -5.45 17.80
C ASN A 141 -13.85 -6.68 18.72
N PRO A 142 -13.33 -6.52 19.96
CA PRO A 142 -13.14 -7.61 20.92
C PRO A 142 -14.43 -8.35 21.31
N GLU A 143 -15.60 -7.70 21.24
CA GLU A 143 -16.88 -8.35 21.58
C GLU A 143 -17.26 -9.43 20.56
N TYR A 144 -16.99 -9.21 19.27
CA TYR A 144 -17.24 -10.23 18.25
C TYR A 144 -16.45 -11.51 18.50
N ILE A 145 -15.23 -11.39 19.03
CA ILE A 145 -14.39 -12.53 19.39
C ILE A 145 -14.99 -13.30 20.58
N ARG A 146 -15.51 -12.58 21.59
CA ARG A 146 -16.16 -13.21 22.75
C ARG A 146 -17.46 -13.92 22.38
N ASP A 147 -18.28 -13.31 21.52
CA ASP A 147 -19.55 -13.88 21.07
C ASP A 147 -19.32 -15.17 20.28
N VAL A 148 -18.39 -15.15 19.32
CA VAL A 148 -18.01 -16.32 18.53
C VAL A 148 -17.42 -17.43 19.40
N ALA A 149 -16.50 -17.09 20.31
CA ALA A 149 -15.89 -18.06 21.21
C ALA A 149 -16.94 -18.72 22.13
N THR A 150 -17.89 -17.95 22.64
CA THR A 150 -18.98 -18.47 23.48
C THR A 150 -19.89 -19.40 22.68
N CYS A 151 -20.29 -18.99 21.47
CA CYS A 151 -21.14 -19.78 20.57
C CYS A 151 -20.55 -21.16 20.23
N LEU A 152 -19.24 -21.23 19.97
CA LEU A 152 -18.52 -22.46 19.66
C LEU A 152 -18.29 -23.34 20.90
N TYR A 153 -17.95 -22.72 22.02
CA TYR A 153 -17.77 -23.42 23.29
C TYR A 153 -19.06 -24.11 23.77
N GLU A 154 -20.21 -23.42 23.68
CA GLU A 154 -21.52 -24.00 24.00
C GLU A 154 -21.88 -25.23 23.15
N ARG A 155 -21.28 -25.33 21.95
CA ARG A 155 -21.43 -26.46 21.02
C ARG A 155 -20.33 -27.51 21.16
N ASN A 156 -19.42 -27.35 22.12
CA ASN A 156 -18.24 -28.18 22.32
C ASN A 156 -17.36 -28.28 21.06
N VAL A 157 -17.20 -27.17 20.34
CA VAL A 157 -16.44 -27.10 19.10
C VAL A 157 -15.10 -26.43 19.36
N PRO A 158 -13.97 -27.17 19.35
CA PRO A 158 -12.66 -26.55 19.28
C PRO A 158 -12.48 -25.84 17.94
N PHE A 159 -11.75 -24.73 17.94
CA PHE A 159 -11.65 -23.85 16.77
C PHE A 159 -10.32 -23.12 16.70
N LEU A 160 -10.05 -22.53 15.54
CA LEU A 160 -8.85 -21.76 15.27
C LEU A 160 -9.18 -20.27 15.20
N ILE A 161 -8.21 -19.41 15.52
CA ILE A 161 -8.30 -17.97 15.24
C ILE A 161 -7.04 -17.55 14.49
N GLY A 162 -7.21 -17.09 13.24
CA GLY A 162 -6.18 -16.43 12.44
C GLY A 162 -5.98 -15.02 12.95
N VAL A 163 -4.88 -14.79 13.66
CA VAL A 163 -4.55 -13.50 14.27
C VAL A 163 -3.39 -12.83 13.53
N ILE A 164 -3.58 -11.56 13.21
CA ILE A 164 -2.61 -10.68 12.58
C ILE A 164 -2.10 -9.72 13.67
N PRO A 165 -0.83 -9.79 14.10
CA PRO A 165 -0.35 -9.06 15.27
C PRO A 165 -0.23 -7.54 15.05
N PHE A 166 -0.19 -7.08 13.80
CA PHE A 166 -0.14 -5.66 13.45
C PHE A 166 -1.22 -5.32 12.44
N TYR A 167 -2.07 -4.34 12.77
CA TYR A 167 -2.97 -3.69 11.84
C TYR A 167 -2.28 -2.47 11.24
N VAL A 168 -2.25 -2.38 9.91
CA VAL A 168 -1.68 -1.27 9.16
C VAL A 168 -2.71 -0.80 8.13
N ASN A 169 -3.02 0.49 8.15
CA ASN A 169 -3.76 1.17 7.09
C ASN A 169 -2.92 2.38 6.61
N PRO A 170 -2.11 2.21 5.56
CA PRO A 170 -1.26 3.29 5.04
C PRO A 170 -2.06 4.51 4.58
N ALA A 171 -3.27 4.31 4.05
CA ALA A 171 -4.12 5.40 3.56
C ALA A 171 -4.60 6.33 4.70
N GLU A 172 -4.68 5.83 5.93
CA GLU A 172 -5.07 6.60 7.12
C GLU A 172 -3.89 6.94 8.04
N ASP A 173 -2.68 6.51 7.69
CA ASP A 173 -1.48 6.60 8.55
C ASP A 173 -1.71 5.94 9.92
N VAL A 174 -2.43 4.82 9.93
CA VAL A 174 -2.74 4.05 11.13
C VAL A 174 -1.88 2.80 11.17
N ARG A 175 -1.18 2.61 12.29
CA ARG A 175 -0.51 1.37 12.64
C ARG A 175 -0.81 1.06 14.10
N LEU A 176 -1.37 -0.12 14.34
CA LEU A 176 -1.73 -0.62 15.66
C LEU A 176 -1.10 -2.00 15.83
N SER A 177 -0.47 -2.24 16.97
CA SER A 177 0.00 -3.55 17.41
C SER A 177 -1.01 -4.18 18.38
N LEU A 178 -0.86 -5.48 18.68
CA LEU A 178 -1.62 -6.11 19.78
C LEU A 178 -1.36 -5.40 21.12
N SER A 179 -0.14 -4.93 21.36
CA SER A 179 0.23 -4.15 22.55
C SER A 179 -0.59 -2.86 22.70
N ASP A 180 -1.04 -2.28 21.59
CA ASP A 180 -1.88 -1.07 21.59
C ASP A 180 -3.36 -1.37 21.90
N LYS A 181 -3.75 -2.65 21.91
CA LYS A 181 -5.14 -3.14 21.99
C LYS A 181 -5.33 -4.21 23.06
N PRO A 182 -5.11 -3.88 24.35
CA PRO A 182 -5.21 -4.84 25.44
C PRO A 182 -6.60 -5.49 25.55
N GLU A 183 -7.68 -4.78 25.23
CA GLU A 183 -9.04 -5.33 25.21
C GLU A 183 -9.22 -6.49 24.23
N LEU A 184 -8.53 -6.46 23.08
CA LEU A 184 -8.51 -7.54 22.11
C LEU A 184 -7.64 -8.69 22.60
N VAL A 185 -6.47 -8.38 23.18
CA VAL A 185 -5.60 -9.41 23.81
C VAL A 185 -6.37 -10.19 24.87
N ASP A 186 -7.17 -9.51 25.69
CA ASP A 186 -8.03 -10.16 26.69
C ASP A 186 -9.14 -11.02 26.05
N ALA A 187 -9.73 -10.56 24.94
CA ALA A 187 -10.71 -11.35 24.19
C ALA A 187 -10.10 -12.62 23.58
N LEU A 188 -8.86 -12.53 23.07
CA LEU A 188 -8.11 -13.67 22.54
C LEU A 188 -7.77 -14.67 23.65
N LYS A 189 -7.34 -14.21 24.82
CA LYS A 189 -7.12 -15.07 26.00
C LYS A 189 -8.41 -15.76 26.45
N TYR A 190 -9.52 -15.03 26.48
CA TYR A 190 -10.84 -15.61 26.74
C TYR A 190 -11.18 -16.69 25.70
N ALA A 191 -10.96 -16.44 24.41
CA ALA A 191 -11.22 -17.42 23.38
C ALA A 191 -10.37 -18.69 23.53
N VAL A 192 -9.09 -18.56 23.93
CA VAL A 192 -8.20 -19.69 24.26
C VAL A 192 -8.76 -20.50 25.43
N GLU A 193 -9.22 -19.85 26.50
CA GLU A 193 -9.92 -20.52 27.62
C GLU A 193 -11.20 -21.26 27.15
N LYS A 194 -11.81 -20.81 26.05
CA LYS A 194 -12.99 -21.42 25.41
C LYS A 194 -12.65 -22.43 24.31
N GLY A 195 -11.39 -22.87 24.21
CA GLY A 195 -10.97 -23.94 23.32
C GLY A 195 -10.33 -23.47 22.00
N ALA A 196 -10.11 -22.16 21.81
CA ALA A 196 -9.42 -21.64 20.63
C ALA A 196 -7.95 -22.04 20.59
N THR A 197 -7.44 -22.29 19.40
CA THR A 197 -6.00 -22.35 19.10
C THR A 197 -5.63 -21.15 18.23
N LEU A 198 -4.61 -20.40 18.63
CA LEU A 198 -4.16 -19.25 17.87
C LEU A 198 -3.29 -19.68 16.69
N VAL A 199 -3.56 -19.07 15.53
CA VAL A 199 -2.84 -19.24 14.27
C VAL A 199 -2.24 -17.90 13.90
N MET A 200 -0.95 -17.85 13.59
CA MET A 200 -0.34 -16.62 13.10
C MET A 200 -0.65 -16.47 11.62
N HIS A 201 -1.48 -15.47 11.28
CA HIS A 201 -1.94 -15.20 9.93
C HIS A 201 -1.13 -14.07 9.28
N GLY A 202 0.16 -14.33 9.06
CA GLY A 202 1.11 -13.27 8.72
C GLY A 202 1.45 -12.36 9.90
N SER A 203 2.27 -11.35 9.66
CA SER A 203 2.67 -10.32 10.63
C SER A 203 1.80 -9.08 10.49
N THR A 204 1.61 -8.61 9.25
CA THR A 204 0.81 -7.43 8.92
C THR A 204 -0.33 -7.74 7.95
N HIS A 205 -0.27 -8.89 7.27
CA HIS A 205 -1.21 -9.28 6.22
C HIS A 205 -1.39 -8.17 5.15
N GLN A 206 -0.29 -7.51 4.78
CA GLN A 206 -0.26 -6.47 3.74
C GLN A 206 1.18 -6.21 3.26
N TYR A 207 1.32 -5.71 2.04
CA TYR A 207 2.57 -5.19 1.48
C TYR A 207 2.52 -3.67 1.23
N LYS A 208 1.48 -3.18 0.55
CA LYS A 208 1.26 -1.76 0.20
C LYS A 208 -0.13 -1.27 0.58
N GLY A 209 -1.09 -2.17 0.76
CA GLY A 209 -2.48 -1.90 1.06
C GLY A 209 -2.78 -1.98 2.56
N GLN A 210 -4.06 -2.24 2.86
CA GLN A 210 -4.55 -2.39 4.23
C GLN A 210 -4.38 -3.84 4.71
N THR A 211 -4.10 -4.02 6.00
CA THR A 211 -4.15 -5.33 6.66
C THR A 211 -5.45 -6.07 6.35
N ALA A 212 -5.35 -7.37 6.11
CA ALA A 212 -6.44 -8.28 5.71
C ALA A 212 -6.99 -8.10 4.29
N GLU A 213 -6.75 -6.96 3.64
CA GLU A 213 -7.19 -6.73 2.24
C GLU A 213 -6.09 -7.00 1.20
N ASP A 214 -4.82 -6.91 1.61
CA ASP A 214 -3.64 -7.06 0.74
C ASP A 214 -2.82 -8.32 1.08
N PHE A 215 -1.77 -8.57 0.30
CA PHE A 215 -0.92 -9.76 0.40
C PHE A 215 0.41 -9.39 1.06
N GLU A 216 0.85 -10.16 2.06
CA GLU A 216 2.09 -9.84 2.78
C GLU A 216 3.38 -10.24 2.03
N PHE A 217 3.30 -11.26 1.18
CA PHE A 217 4.46 -11.87 0.51
C PHE A 217 4.34 -11.89 -1.02
N TRP A 218 3.35 -11.19 -1.59
CA TRP A 218 3.08 -11.16 -3.03
C TRP A 218 2.74 -9.76 -3.49
N ASP A 219 3.27 -9.32 -4.63
CA ASP A 219 2.88 -8.05 -5.23
C ASP A 219 1.72 -8.28 -6.20
N VAL A 220 0.50 -7.97 -5.74
CA VAL A 220 -0.73 -8.13 -6.53
C VAL A 220 -0.76 -7.22 -7.76
N SER A 221 -0.07 -6.07 -7.72
CA SER A 221 -0.09 -5.10 -8.83
C SER A 221 0.68 -5.62 -10.05
N THR A 222 1.72 -6.43 -9.82
CA THR A 222 2.54 -7.03 -10.89
C THR A 222 2.33 -8.54 -11.03
N ASP A 223 1.49 -9.12 -10.18
CA ASP A 223 1.23 -10.55 -10.01
C ASP A 223 2.50 -11.42 -9.94
N LYS A 224 3.44 -10.98 -9.10
CA LYS A 224 4.76 -11.59 -8.94
C LYS A 224 5.20 -11.58 -7.47
N PRO A 225 6.22 -12.39 -7.12
CA PRO A 225 6.92 -12.22 -5.84
C PRO A 225 7.42 -10.78 -5.66
N ILE A 226 7.38 -10.28 -4.43
CA ILE A 226 7.84 -8.92 -4.11
C ILE A 226 9.34 -8.79 -4.45
N GLY A 227 9.68 -7.75 -5.23
CA GLY A 227 11.05 -7.45 -5.62
C GLY A 227 11.93 -7.10 -4.42
N GLY A 228 13.14 -7.66 -4.35
CA GLY A 228 14.11 -7.35 -3.30
C GLY A 228 13.93 -8.09 -1.97
N GLU A 229 12.87 -8.90 -1.79
CA GLU A 229 12.72 -9.70 -0.57
C GLU A 229 13.78 -10.80 -0.47
N THR A 230 14.62 -10.73 0.56
CA THR A 230 15.62 -11.74 0.90
C THR A 230 15.06 -12.73 1.94
N GLU A 231 15.75 -13.86 2.17
CA GLU A 231 15.35 -14.79 3.23
C GLU A 231 15.29 -14.10 4.61
N ASN A 232 16.19 -13.17 4.88
CA ASN A 232 16.28 -12.44 6.14
C ASN A 232 15.09 -11.48 6.34
N ILE A 233 14.60 -10.85 5.27
CA ILE A 233 13.43 -9.95 5.34
C ILE A 233 12.18 -10.76 5.69
N ILE A 234 11.98 -11.89 5.02
CA ILE A 234 10.84 -12.79 5.28
C ILE A 234 10.92 -13.34 6.72
N ALA A 235 12.10 -13.80 7.14
CA ALA A 235 12.37 -14.21 8.52
C ALA A 235 12.03 -13.11 9.53
N SER A 236 12.47 -11.87 9.29
CA SER A 236 12.22 -10.75 10.19
C SER A 236 10.73 -10.45 10.34
N LYS A 237 9.92 -10.53 9.28
CA LYS A 237 8.45 -10.34 9.38
C LYS A 237 7.83 -11.34 10.36
N ILE A 238 8.20 -12.62 10.25
CA ILE A 238 7.71 -13.71 11.10
C ILE A 238 8.18 -13.51 12.56
N GLU A 239 9.46 -13.22 12.76
CA GLU A 239 10.04 -12.98 14.07
C GLU A 239 9.41 -11.78 14.77
N THR A 240 9.20 -10.68 14.06
CA THR A 240 8.54 -9.47 14.59
C THR A 240 7.11 -9.80 15.06
N GLY A 241 6.33 -10.53 14.25
CA GLY A 241 4.98 -10.92 14.64
C GLY A 241 4.96 -11.88 15.83
N LEU A 242 5.81 -12.92 15.83
CA LEU A 242 5.92 -13.85 16.96
C LEU A 242 6.36 -13.16 18.26
N ASN A 243 7.31 -12.22 18.19
CA ASN A 243 7.71 -11.44 19.36
C ASN A 243 6.54 -10.60 19.90
N GLU A 244 5.70 -10.03 19.03
CA GLU A 244 4.52 -9.26 19.44
C GLU A 244 3.46 -10.14 20.12
N PHE A 245 3.22 -11.36 19.62
CA PHE A 245 2.38 -12.35 20.31
C PHE A 245 2.93 -12.67 21.72
N ILE A 246 4.21 -13.04 21.81
CA ILE A 246 4.85 -13.45 23.06
C ILE A 246 4.87 -12.30 24.08
N LYS A 247 5.09 -11.06 23.63
CA LYS A 247 5.05 -9.84 24.47
C LYS A 247 3.70 -9.67 25.15
N ASN A 248 2.60 -10.04 24.47
CA ASN A 248 1.23 -9.94 24.99
C ASN A 248 0.77 -11.20 25.76
N GLY A 249 1.63 -12.21 25.90
CA GLY A 249 1.28 -13.49 26.52
C GLY A 249 0.29 -14.30 25.69
N LEU A 250 0.40 -14.20 24.37
CA LEU A 250 -0.34 -15.00 23.38
C LEU A 250 0.66 -15.92 22.65
N TYR A 251 0.24 -17.14 22.33
CA TYR A 251 1.14 -18.18 21.83
C TYR A 251 0.51 -18.91 20.63
N PRO A 252 0.75 -18.45 19.40
CA PRO A 252 0.28 -19.16 18.21
C PRO A 252 0.98 -20.52 18.08
N LEU A 253 0.23 -21.56 17.70
CA LEU A 253 0.76 -22.92 17.52
C LEU A 253 1.02 -23.28 16.06
N THR A 254 0.30 -22.64 15.13
CA THR A 254 0.38 -22.94 13.69
C THR A 254 0.48 -21.66 12.86
N TRP A 255 0.91 -21.83 11.61
CA TRP A 255 1.02 -20.78 10.61
C TRP A 255 -0.14 -20.81 9.61
N GLU A 256 -0.52 -19.64 9.12
CA GLU A 256 -1.38 -19.46 7.97
C GLU A 256 -0.79 -18.38 7.06
N THR A 257 -0.40 -18.76 5.84
CA THR A 257 0.09 -17.77 4.87
C THR A 257 -1.06 -16.84 4.44
N PRO A 258 -0.89 -15.51 4.51
CA PRO A 258 -1.86 -14.54 4.00
C PRO A 258 -2.37 -14.86 2.59
N HIS A 259 -3.68 -15.01 2.43
CA HIS A 259 -4.35 -15.47 1.20
C HIS A 259 -3.71 -16.71 0.54
N TYR A 260 -3.07 -17.56 1.33
CA TYR A 260 -2.30 -18.74 0.90
C TYR A 260 -1.24 -18.47 -0.17
N THR A 261 -0.79 -17.22 -0.31
CA THR A 261 0.02 -16.79 -1.46
C THR A 261 1.35 -16.22 -1.00
N ALA A 262 2.42 -16.92 -1.36
CA ALA A 262 3.81 -16.50 -1.12
C ALA A 262 4.74 -17.15 -2.15
N PRO A 263 5.94 -16.61 -2.41
CA PRO A 263 6.90 -17.28 -3.27
C PRO A 263 7.38 -18.61 -2.65
N ILE A 264 7.76 -19.59 -3.47
CA ILE A 264 8.19 -20.93 -3.04
C ILE A 264 9.33 -20.90 -2.00
N LYS A 265 10.23 -19.90 -2.09
CA LYS A 265 11.28 -19.69 -1.09
C LYS A 265 10.73 -19.38 0.31
N ALA A 266 9.58 -18.70 0.40
CA ALA A 266 8.98 -18.28 1.66
C ALA A 266 8.42 -19.47 2.44
N TYR A 267 7.76 -20.44 1.80
CA TYR A 267 7.28 -21.66 2.48
C TYR A 267 8.40 -22.44 3.17
N LYS A 268 9.58 -22.51 2.54
CA LYS A 268 10.79 -23.10 3.16
C LYS A 268 11.30 -22.30 4.36
N ILE A 269 11.06 -21.00 4.40
CA ILE A 269 11.42 -20.15 5.54
C ILE A 269 10.38 -20.31 6.64
N PHE A 270 9.09 -20.30 6.31
CA PHE A 270 7.99 -20.56 7.25
C PHE A 270 8.20 -21.87 8.01
N SER A 271 8.65 -22.92 7.31
CA SER A 271 8.96 -24.23 7.92
C SER A 271 10.12 -24.23 8.91
N LYS A 272 10.98 -23.21 8.92
CA LYS A 272 12.03 -23.05 9.94
C LYS A 272 11.45 -22.59 11.28
N TYR A 273 10.34 -21.84 11.24
CA TYR A 273 9.68 -21.28 12.42
C TYR A 273 8.51 -22.15 12.88
N PHE A 274 7.67 -22.61 11.95
CA PHE A 274 6.47 -23.40 12.23
C PHE A 274 6.54 -24.79 11.62
N SER A 275 6.35 -25.80 12.46
CA SER A 275 6.23 -27.20 12.04
C SER A 275 4.86 -27.57 11.47
N THR A 276 3.87 -26.68 11.58
CA THR A 276 2.49 -26.92 11.16
C THR A 276 1.88 -25.69 10.51
N ALA A 277 1.11 -25.90 9.43
CA ALA A 277 0.35 -24.84 8.76
C ALA A 277 -1.10 -25.27 8.46
N VAL A 278 -2.00 -24.29 8.31
CA VAL A 278 -3.38 -24.46 7.86
C VAL A 278 -3.55 -23.61 6.60
N GLU A 279 -3.42 -24.21 5.41
CA GLU A 279 -3.31 -23.45 4.17
C GLU A 279 -3.54 -24.27 2.88
N GLN A 280 -3.57 -23.58 1.74
CA GLN A 280 -3.46 -24.15 0.38
C GLN A 280 -2.09 -23.79 -0.24
N PRO A 281 -1.01 -24.56 0.02
CA PRO A 281 0.33 -24.17 -0.42
C PRO A 281 0.43 -24.03 -1.94
N MET A 282 1.12 -23.00 -2.41
CA MET A 282 1.50 -22.88 -3.83
C MET A 282 2.60 -23.89 -4.19
N VAL A 283 2.50 -24.49 -5.38
CA VAL A 283 3.54 -25.43 -5.89
C VAL A 283 4.54 -24.78 -6.85
N ILE A 284 4.19 -23.64 -7.42
CA ILE A 284 5.05 -22.77 -8.23
C ILE A 284 4.73 -21.30 -7.92
N ASP A 285 5.61 -20.36 -8.30
CA ASP A 285 5.39 -18.91 -8.13
C ASP A 285 4.31 -18.38 -9.09
N ASN A 286 3.08 -18.84 -8.92
CA ASN A 286 1.89 -18.40 -9.61
C ASN A 286 0.66 -18.65 -8.72
N ARG A 287 -0.05 -17.58 -8.35
CA ARG A 287 -1.21 -17.61 -7.44
C ARG A 287 -2.34 -18.54 -7.87
N ASP A 288 -2.46 -18.87 -9.15
CA ASP A 288 -3.49 -19.79 -9.65
C ASP A 288 -3.17 -21.27 -9.38
N PHE A 289 -1.98 -21.57 -8.84
CA PHE A 289 -1.47 -22.92 -8.60
C PHE A 289 -1.37 -23.27 -7.09
N GLY A 290 -2.31 -22.76 -6.29
CA GLY A 290 -2.54 -23.24 -4.92
C GLY A 290 -3.00 -24.70 -4.91
N GLN A 291 -2.50 -25.49 -3.97
CA GLN A 291 -2.79 -26.91 -3.89
C GLN A 291 -3.96 -27.21 -2.96
N TYR A 292 -4.99 -27.84 -3.52
CA TYR A 292 -6.23 -28.21 -2.85
C TYR A 292 -6.19 -29.69 -2.41
N PHE A 293 -6.39 -29.97 -1.11
CA PHE A 293 -6.40 -31.34 -0.55
C PHE A 293 -7.61 -31.61 0.34
N PRO A 294 -8.16 -32.84 0.34
CA PRO A 294 -9.27 -33.20 1.22
C PRO A 294 -8.84 -33.85 2.55
N TYR A 295 -7.54 -34.12 2.78
CA TYR A 295 -7.01 -34.84 3.94
C TYR A 295 -5.81 -34.13 4.57
N LEU A 296 -5.42 -34.56 5.78
CA LEU A 296 -4.22 -34.11 6.49
C LEU A 296 -2.95 -34.53 5.74
N ILE A 297 -2.06 -33.58 5.47
CA ILE A 297 -0.71 -33.89 5.00
C ILE A 297 0.21 -34.01 6.22
N TYR A 298 0.62 -35.23 6.55
CA TYR A 298 1.53 -35.46 7.68
C TYR A 298 2.91 -34.82 7.48
N LYS A 299 3.41 -34.81 6.24
CA LYS A 299 4.69 -34.21 5.85
C LYS A 299 4.61 -33.68 4.42
N ASP A 300 4.68 -32.36 4.26
CA ASP A 300 4.90 -31.71 2.97
C ASP A 300 6.38 -31.81 2.53
N ILE A 301 6.71 -31.23 1.38
CA ILE A 301 8.09 -31.19 0.85
C ILE A 301 9.07 -30.40 1.73
N TYR A 302 8.57 -29.64 2.71
CA TYR A 302 9.33 -28.89 3.70
C TYR A 302 9.27 -29.54 5.09
N ASN A 303 8.73 -30.77 5.19
CA ASN A 303 8.56 -31.54 6.41
C ASN A 303 7.64 -30.85 7.45
N ARG A 304 6.69 -30.03 7.00
CA ARG A 304 5.58 -29.50 7.82
C ARG A 304 4.37 -30.41 7.76
N MET A 305 3.61 -30.44 8.84
CA MET A 305 2.23 -30.92 8.82
C MET A 305 1.31 -29.84 8.23
N VAL A 306 0.41 -30.18 7.31
CA VAL A 306 -0.50 -29.22 6.68
C VAL A 306 -1.94 -29.69 6.80
N PHE A 307 -2.74 -28.92 7.55
CA PHE A 307 -4.19 -29.07 7.59
C PHE A 307 -4.81 -28.38 6.38
N PRO A 308 -5.80 -28.99 5.72
CA PRO A 308 -6.38 -28.42 4.51
C PRO A 308 -7.27 -27.22 4.82
N GLU A 309 -7.42 -26.32 3.84
CA GLU A 309 -8.50 -25.33 3.74
C GLU A 309 -9.27 -25.62 2.45
N ASN A 310 -10.57 -25.95 2.52
CA ASN A 310 -11.20 -26.58 1.36
C ASN A 310 -12.71 -26.33 1.13
N MET A 311 -13.38 -25.56 1.99
CA MET A 311 -14.80 -25.22 1.84
C MET A 311 -15.07 -23.73 1.63
N GLY A 312 -14.10 -22.85 1.90
CA GLY A 312 -14.25 -21.41 1.76
C GLY A 312 -15.04 -20.79 2.93
N PHE A 313 -15.81 -19.74 2.64
CA PHE A 313 -16.44 -18.90 3.67
C PHE A 313 -17.76 -18.29 3.22
N ILE A 314 -18.46 -17.67 4.18
CA ILE A 314 -19.64 -16.86 3.90
C ILE A 314 -19.21 -15.39 3.83
N ALA A 315 -19.37 -14.77 2.66
CA ALA A 315 -19.10 -13.35 2.48
C ALA A 315 -20.25 -12.49 3.02
N LEU A 316 -19.92 -11.37 3.67
CA LEU A 316 -20.91 -10.40 4.12
C LEU A 316 -21.78 -9.92 2.94
N SER A 317 -23.09 -9.90 3.14
CA SER A 317 -24.01 -9.41 2.13
C SER A 317 -25.10 -8.52 2.71
N PRO A 318 -25.48 -7.42 2.03
CA PRO A 318 -26.68 -6.67 2.43
C PRO A 318 -27.97 -7.51 2.22
N ASP A 319 -27.90 -8.61 1.47
CA ASP A 319 -29.00 -9.54 1.25
C ASP A 319 -28.74 -10.85 2.01
N ARG A 320 -29.47 -11.04 3.12
CA ARG A 320 -29.37 -12.23 3.98
C ARG A 320 -29.62 -13.54 3.22
N ALA A 321 -30.39 -13.51 2.11
CA ALA A 321 -30.62 -14.71 1.31
C ALA A 321 -29.33 -15.22 0.64
N ARG A 322 -28.38 -14.34 0.30
CA ARG A 322 -27.09 -14.73 -0.28
C ARG A 322 -26.19 -15.42 0.75
N GLU A 323 -26.20 -14.95 2.00
CA GLU A 323 -25.46 -15.56 3.10
C GLU A 323 -25.99 -16.97 3.40
N GLU A 324 -27.31 -17.14 3.45
CA GLU A 324 -27.97 -18.45 3.62
C GLU A 324 -27.70 -19.38 2.41
N GLN A 325 -27.63 -18.83 1.19
CA GLN A 325 -27.24 -19.59 0.00
C GLN A 325 -25.79 -20.08 0.07
N ALA A 326 -24.87 -19.24 0.55
CA ALA A 326 -23.46 -19.61 0.75
C ALA A 326 -23.32 -20.70 1.82
N LEU A 327 -24.00 -20.55 2.95
CA LEU A 327 -24.10 -21.59 3.99
C LEU A 327 -24.59 -22.92 3.40
N ALA A 328 -25.68 -22.88 2.63
CA ALA A 328 -26.24 -24.07 2.00
C ALA A 328 -25.27 -24.71 1.00
N GLN A 329 -24.46 -23.91 0.29
CA GLN A 329 -23.42 -24.41 -0.62
C GLN A 329 -22.28 -25.09 0.14
N ILE A 330 -21.78 -24.47 1.22
CA ILE A 330 -20.76 -25.08 2.10
C ILE A 330 -21.27 -26.41 2.63
N CYS A 331 -22.52 -26.46 3.12
CA CYS A 331 -23.11 -27.70 3.63
C CYS A 331 -23.35 -28.77 2.55
N ARG A 332 -23.53 -28.39 1.28
CA ARG A 332 -23.58 -29.36 0.16
C ARG A 332 -22.20 -29.93 -0.12
N ASN A 333 -21.19 -29.07 -0.23
CA ASN A 333 -19.81 -29.46 -0.49
C ASN A 333 -19.27 -30.36 0.63
N ALA A 334 -19.51 -29.99 1.89
CA ALA A 334 -19.14 -30.79 3.06
C ALA A 334 -19.75 -32.19 3.01
N ARG A 335 -21.04 -32.32 2.66
CA ARG A 335 -21.70 -33.63 2.50
C ARG A 335 -21.04 -34.48 1.41
N THR A 336 -20.67 -33.87 0.29
CA THR A 336 -19.96 -34.57 -0.80
C THR A 336 -18.59 -35.05 -0.34
N LEU A 337 -17.84 -34.23 0.40
CA LEU A 337 -16.53 -34.61 0.94
C LEU A 337 -16.65 -35.73 1.98
N VAL A 338 -17.53 -35.57 2.97
CA VAL A 338 -17.75 -36.55 4.07
C VAL A 338 -18.17 -37.92 3.53
N GLY A 339 -19.03 -37.95 2.51
CA GLY A 339 -19.41 -39.21 1.85
C GLY A 339 -18.37 -39.72 0.86
N GLY A 340 -17.60 -38.82 0.25
CA GLY A 340 -16.72 -39.09 -0.87
C GLY A 340 -15.30 -39.51 -0.50
N VAL A 341 -14.76 -39.07 0.65
CA VAL A 341 -13.39 -39.36 1.11
C VAL A 341 -13.43 -39.89 2.54
N ARG A 342 -12.92 -41.11 2.75
CA ARG A 342 -13.09 -41.82 4.03
C ARG A 342 -12.47 -41.14 5.24
N ASP A 343 -11.36 -40.45 5.10
CA ASP A 343 -10.66 -39.69 6.14
C ASP A 343 -10.62 -38.18 5.82
N GLY A 344 -11.64 -37.70 5.10
CA GLY A 344 -11.72 -36.31 4.67
C GLY A 344 -11.91 -35.32 5.84
N ILE A 345 -11.24 -34.17 5.74
CA ILE A 345 -11.36 -33.05 6.69
C ILE A 345 -12.13 -31.91 6.01
N VAL A 346 -13.30 -31.57 6.55
CA VAL A 346 -14.10 -30.40 6.15
C VAL A 346 -13.50 -29.16 6.82
N SER A 347 -12.89 -28.26 6.06
CA SER A 347 -12.23 -27.07 6.62
C SER A 347 -12.76 -25.80 5.97
N PHE A 348 -13.21 -24.86 6.79
CA PHE A 348 -13.76 -23.56 6.40
C PHE A 348 -13.33 -22.48 7.38
N TYR A 349 -13.47 -21.23 6.94
CA TYR A 349 -13.28 -20.07 7.79
C TYR A 349 -14.51 -19.16 7.86
N TYR A 350 -14.56 -18.34 8.90
CA TYR A 350 -15.68 -17.47 9.23
C TYR A 350 -15.19 -16.13 9.78
N HIS A 351 -15.85 -15.03 9.40
CA HIS A 351 -15.50 -13.71 9.89
C HIS A 351 -16.32 -13.35 11.13
N ALA A 352 -15.66 -12.92 12.20
CA ALA A 352 -16.33 -12.68 13.49
C ALA A 352 -17.47 -11.64 13.42
N PHE A 353 -17.36 -10.64 12.54
CA PHE A 353 -18.36 -9.58 12.38
C PHE A 353 -19.71 -10.07 11.82
N LEU A 354 -19.81 -11.29 11.28
CA LEU A 354 -21.08 -11.88 10.81
C LEU A 354 -21.98 -12.34 11.97
N GLY A 355 -21.44 -12.38 13.19
CA GLY A 355 -22.17 -12.70 14.42
C GLY A 355 -22.40 -14.19 14.65
N PRO A 356 -22.88 -14.57 15.85
CA PRO A 356 -22.97 -15.96 16.30
C PRO A 356 -24.13 -16.76 15.71
N ASP A 357 -25.21 -16.12 15.23
CA ASP A 357 -26.41 -16.83 14.76
C ASP A 357 -26.15 -17.67 13.51
N LEU A 358 -25.47 -17.09 12.52
CA LEU A 358 -25.16 -17.77 11.27
C LEU A 358 -24.05 -18.82 11.46
N LEU A 359 -23.08 -18.50 12.32
CA LEU A 359 -22.05 -19.42 12.77
C LEU A 359 -22.66 -20.67 13.43
N GLY A 360 -23.58 -20.48 14.36
CA GLY A 360 -24.27 -21.57 15.05
C GLY A 360 -24.99 -22.49 14.06
N LYS A 361 -25.78 -21.94 13.13
CA LYS A 361 -26.46 -22.71 12.08
C LYS A 361 -25.49 -23.54 11.22
N LEU A 362 -24.37 -22.94 10.83
CA LEU A 362 -23.37 -23.62 10.01
C LEU A 362 -22.76 -24.79 10.78
N VAL A 363 -22.31 -24.55 12.02
CA VAL A 363 -21.70 -25.57 12.88
C VAL A 363 -22.68 -26.70 13.19
N ASP A 364 -23.92 -26.38 13.56
CA ASP A 364 -24.98 -27.35 13.85
C ASP A 364 -25.24 -28.23 12.60
N SER A 365 -25.25 -27.63 11.41
CA SER A 365 -25.43 -28.34 10.14
C SER A 365 -24.27 -29.29 9.82
N ILE A 366 -23.04 -28.87 10.12
CA ILE A 366 -21.84 -29.69 9.92
C ILE A 366 -21.81 -30.84 10.94
N GLN A 367 -22.04 -30.60 12.23
CA GLN A 367 -22.12 -31.64 13.27
C GLN A 367 -23.21 -32.68 12.95
N ALA A 368 -24.36 -32.26 12.40
CA ALA A 368 -25.43 -33.15 11.98
C ALA A 368 -25.02 -34.17 10.88
N MET A 369 -23.87 -33.95 10.21
CA MET A 369 -23.30 -34.91 9.24
C MET A 369 -22.48 -36.02 9.90
N GLY A 370 -22.36 -36.02 11.23
CA GLY A 370 -21.60 -37.02 11.99
C GLY A 370 -20.08 -36.77 11.99
N VAL A 371 -19.64 -35.55 11.69
CA VAL A 371 -18.22 -35.18 11.72
C VAL A 371 -17.79 -34.73 13.12
N THR A 372 -16.52 -34.95 13.44
CA THR A 372 -15.91 -34.48 14.69
C THR A 372 -14.99 -33.29 14.42
N PHE A 373 -15.16 -32.19 15.16
CA PHE A 373 -14.27 -31.03 15.07
C PHE A 373 -12.93 -31.34 15.74
N LEU A 374 -11.84 -31.05 15.04
CA LEU A 374 -10.48 -31.31 15.51
C LEU A 374 -10.02 -30.22 16.48
N ASP A 375 -9.50 -30.65 17.62
CA ASP A 375 -8.68 -29.78 18.47
C ASP A 375 -7.20 -29.95 18.09
N LEU A 376 -6.61 -28.90 17.53
CA LEU A 376 -5.21 -28.92 17.13
C LEU A 376 -4.28 -29.08 18.34
N LYS A 377 -4.69 -28.74 19.56
CA LYS A 377 -3.88 -28.95 20.77
C LYS A 377 -3.63 -30.44 21.10
N ASN A 378 -4.26 -31.36 20.38
CA ASN A 378 -3.99 -32.80 20.46
C ASN A 378 -2.83 -33.27 19.56
N TYR A 379 -2.24 -32.38 18.76
CA TYR A 379 -1.14 -32.68 17.85
C TYR A 379 0.17 -32.08 18.37
N THR A 380 1.29 -32.64 17.89
CA THR A 380 2.61 -32.12 18.22
C THR A 380 2.94 -30.91 17.33
N HIS A 381 3.05 -29.74 17.95
CA HIS A 381 3.41 -28.50 17.29
C HIS A 381 4.67 -27.90 17.89
N LYS A 382 5.46 -27.28 17.04
CA LYS A 382 6.68 -26.57 17.40
C LYS A 382 6.74 -25.25 16.66
N VAL A 383 6.82 -24.18 17.43
CA VAL A 383 7.12 -22.82 16.97
C VAL A 383 8.45 -22.41 17.57
N GLN A 384 9.44 -22.09 16.75
CA GLN A 384 10.80 -21.84 17.21
C GLN A 384 11.40 -20.57 16.60
N LEU A 385 11.86 -19.68 17.46
CA LEU A 385 12.79 -18.60 17.15
C LEU A 385 14.22 -19.01 17.53
N PRO A 386 15.27 -18.25 17.16
CA PRO A 386 16.64 -18.57 17.58
C PRO A 386 16.80 -18.73 19.09
N ASP A 387 16.09 -17.92 19.89
CA ASP A 387 16.22 -17.83 21.35
C ASP A 387 14.96 -18.23 22.13
N LYS A 388 13.84 -18.52 21.45
CA LYS A 388 12.54 -18.83 22.07
C LYS A 388 11.90 -20.06 21.45
N VAL A 389 11.05 -20.74 22.22
CA VAL A 389 10.26 -21.87 21.71
C VAL A 389 8.87 -21.90 22.32
N ILE A 390 7.89 -22.32 21.53
CA ILE A 390 6.54 -22.71 21.94
C ILE A 390 6.33 -24.16 21.47
N LEU A 391 5.98 -25.05 22.38
CA LEU A 391 5.78 -26.47 22.12
C LEU A 391 4.39 -26.91 22.55
N CYS A 392 3.68 -27.64 21.70
CA CYS A 392 2.51 -28.43 22.07
C CYS A 392 2.83 -29.91 21.81
N GLY A 393 2.54 -30.78 22.79
CA GLY A 393 2.97 -32.20 22.78
C GLY A 393 4.45 -32.41 23.14
N SER A 394 4.75 -33.59 23.72
CA SER A 394 6.10 -33.94 24.20
C SER A 394 7.12 -34.01 23.06
N GLN A 395 8.22 -33.26 23.18
CA GLN A 395 9.30 -33.25 22.19
C GLN A 395 10.59 -32.59 22.73
N PRO A 396 11.76 -32.88 22.13
CA PRO A 396 12.99 -32.15 22.43
C PRO A 396 13.06 -30.81 21.68
N TYR A 397 13.75 -29.84 22.28
CA TYR A 397 14.09 -28.58 21.62
C TYR A 397 15.50 -28.11 21.96
N SER A 398 15.98 -27.15 21.17
CA SER A 398 17.23 -26.45 21.40
C SER A 398 17.10 -25.00 20.96
N ILE A 399 17.51 -24.06 21.82
CA ILE A 399 17.54 -22.60 21.57
C ILE A 399 18.91 -22.04 21.94
N THR A 400 19.28 -20.91 21.35
CA THR A 400 20.51 -20.19 21.66
C THR A 400 20.18 -18.98 22.50
N ILE A 401 20.74 -18.90 23.70
CA ILE A 401 20.50 -17.80 24.64
C ILE A 401 21.77 -16.96 24.72
N ASP A 402 21.67 -15.66 24.49
CA ASP A 402 22.78 -14.71 24.64
C ASP A 402 22.69 -14.01 26.01
N ASN A 403 23.47 -14.51 26.97
CA ASN A 403 23.64 -13.94 28.31
C ASN A 403 22.35 -13.46 29.02
N ALA A 404 21.30 -14.28 29.04
CA ALA A 404 20.01 -13.97 29.67
C ALA A 404 19.57 -15.08 30.65
N PHE A 405 18.64 -14.78 31.56
CA PHE A 405 17.95 -15.84 32.31
C PHE A 405 16.99 -16.58 31.38
N LEU A 406 16.69 -17.85 31.65
CA LEU A 406 15.65 -18.59 30.94
C LEU A 406 14.39 -18.60 31.79
N GLU A 407 13.28 -18.12 31.23
CA GLU A 407 11.93 -18.31 31.76
C GLU A 407 11.28 -19.50 31.05
N GLU A 408 10.68 -20.39 31.82
CA GLU A 408 10.00 -21.58 31.36
C GLU A 408 8.59 -21.63 31.95
N ASP A 409 7.56 -21.60 31.10
CA ASP A 409 6.15 -21.62 31.48
C ASP A 409 5.43 -22.84 30.89
N TYR A 410 4.60 -23.50 31.71
CA TYR A 410 3.76 -24.64 31.33
C TYR A 410 2.30 -24.22 31.45
N PHE A 411 1.51 -24.49 30.43
CA PHE A 411 0.10 -24.11 30.33
C PHE A 411 -0.80 -25.34 30.25
N ASP A 412 -1.99 -25.25 30.83
CA ASP A 412 -3.08 -26.21 30.59
C ASP A 412 -3.80 -25.95 29.25
N ALA A 413 -4.78 -26.79 28.93
CA ALA A 413 -5.53 -26.70 27.67
C ALA A 413 -6.36 -25.41 27.55
N GLU A 414 -6.69 -24.79 28.68
CA GLU A 414 -7.41 -23.51 28.80
C GLU A 414 -6.46 -22.30 28.81
N GLY A 415 -5.14 -22.52 28.69
CA GLY A 415 -4.12 -21.47 28.63
C GLY A 415 -3.79 -20.82 29.97
N LYS A 416 -4.07 -21.49 31.09
CA LYS A 416 -3.63 -21.07 32.43
C LYS A 416 -2.27 -21.67 32.75
N ILE A 417 -1.42 -20.86 33.38
CA ILE A 417 -0.08 -21.29 33.79
C ILE A 417 -0.21 -22.30 34.95
N ILE A 418 0.25 -23.53 34.71
CA ILE A 418 0.35 -24.59 35.72
C ILE A 418 1.65 -24.45 36.51
N LYS A 419 2.74 -24.06 35.83
CA LYS A 419 4.08 -23.99 36.41
C LYS A 419 4.94 -22.96 35.66
N SER A 420 5.62 -22.11 36.42
CA SER A 420 6.69 -21.25 35.92
C SER A 420 8.01 -21.57 36.63
N SER A 421 9.12 -21.49 35.91
CA SER A 421 10.46 -21.61 36.50
C SER A 421 11.46 -20.71 35.79
N TYR A 422 12.50 -20.31 36.54
CA TYR A 422 13.55 -19.42 36.05
C TYR A 422 14.92 -20.06 36.25
N SER A 423 15.83 -19.87 35.30
CA SER A 423 17.22 -20.29 35.49
C SER A 423 17.87 -19.52 36.65
N GLU A 424 18.66 -20.22 37.47
CA GLU A 424 19.33 -19.58 38.60
C GLU A 424 20.38 -18.55 38.16
N LYS A 425 21.07 -18.87 37.05
CA LYS A 425 22.14 -18.09 36.41
C LYS A 425 21.75 -17.71 34.98
N ARG A 426 22.38 -16.66 34.46
CA ARG A 426 22.30 -16.34 33.03
C ARG A 426 22.96 -17.45 32.22
N ILE A 427 22.35 -17.77 31.08
CA ILE A 427 22.82 -18.76 30.12
C ILE A 427 23.41 -18.00 28.94
N ASN A 428 24.57 -18.44 28.46
CA ASN A 428 25.19 -17.95 27.24
C ASN A 428 25.61 -19.17 26.39
N GLY A 429 24.98 -19.34 25.22
CA GLY A 429 25.16 -20.48 24.33
C GLY A 429 23.89 -21.30 24.12
N THR A 430 24.05 -22.49 23.56
CA THR A 430 22.93 -23.39 23.25
C THR A 430 22.40 -24.10 24.50
N PHE A 431 21.09 -23.99 24.71
CA PHE A 431 20.33 -24.71 25.73
C PHE A 431 19.42 -25.74 25.05
N SER A 432 19.44 -26.99 25.54
CA SER A 432 18.60 -28.07 25.01
C SER A 432 17.90 -28.82 26.15
N LYS A 433 16.64 -29.20 25.93
CA LYS A 433 15.81 -29.90 26.91
C LYS A 433 14.75 -30.75 26.21
N HIS A 434 14.37 -31.86 26.84
CA HIS A 434 13.20 -32.63 26.46
C HIS A 434 12.04 -32.26 27.38
N ILE A 435 10.88 -31.93 26.80
CA ILE A 435 9.69 -31.51 27.54
C ILE A 435 8.63 -32.60 27.42
N GLU A 436 8.06 -32.98 28.55
CA GLU A 436 6.92 -33.89 28.63
C GLU A 436 5.64 -33.09 28.90
N LEU A 437 4.62 -33.28 28.07
CA LEU A 437 3.33 -32.57 28.14
C LEU A 437 2.17 -33.56 28.07
N LEU A 438 1.12 -33.30 28.85
CA LEU A 438 -0.16 -34.01 28.68
C LEU A 438 -0.89 -33.48 27.43
N PRO A 439 -1.84 -34.26 26.85
CA PRO A 439 -2.65 -33.78 25.73
C PRO A 439 -3.31 -32.42 26.04
N GLY A 440 -3.26 -31.50 25.08
CA GLY A 440 -3.79 -30.15 25.24
C GLY A 440 -2.84 -29.14 25.90
N GLN A 441 -1.81 -29.58 26.63
CA GLN A 441 -0.84 -28.69 27.27
C GLN A 441 0.15 -28.12 26.26
N TRP A 442 0.65 -26.91 26.54
CA TRP A 442 1.78 -26.33 25.83
C TRP A 442 2.80 -25.73 26.78
N TYR A 443 4.00 -25.53 26.25
CA TYR A 443 5.18 -25.07 26.96
C TYR A 443 5.84 -23.92 26.21
N VAL A 444 6.35 -22.95 26.96
CA VAL A 444 7.07 -21.80 26.42
C VAL A 444 8.41 -21.67 27.13
N ALA A 445 9.48 -21.49 26.36
CA ALA A 445 10.78 -21.07 26.89
C ALA A 445 11.22 -19.78 26.20
N LYS A 446 11.61 -18.78 26.99
CA LYS A 446 12.06 -17.47 26.46
C LYS A 446 13.14 -16.85 27.35
N PRO A 447 14.05 -16.04 26.77
CA PRO A 447 15.05 -15.35 27.56
C PRO A 447 14.42 -14.19 28.32
N LEU A 448 14.95 -13.94 29.51
CA LEU A 448 14.55 -12.87 30.41
C LEU A 448 15.79 -12.09 30.83
N GLU A 449 15.82 -10.79 30.56
CA GLU A 449 16.99 -9.96 30.85
C GLU A 449 17.21 -9.71 32.34
N TYR A 450 16.15 -9.72 33.15
CA TYR A 450 16.23 -9.49 34.60
C TYR A 450 15.19 -10.33 35.33
N LYS A 451 15.50 -10.80 36.55
CA LYS A 451 14.53 -11.50 37.39
C LYS A 451 13.42 -10.53 37.79
N VAL A 452 12.22 -10.70 37.23
CA VAL A 452 11.04 -9.90 37.56
C VAL A 452 10.65 -10.19 39.03
N LYS A 453 10.57 -9.15 39.86
CA LYS A 453 9.86 -9.24 41.15
C LYS A 453 8.37 -9.00 40.88
N GLU A 454 7.51 -9.86 41.43
CA GLU A 454 6.06 -9.71 41.31
C GLU A 454 5.61 -8.29 41.72
N VAL A 455 4.86 -7.66 40.83
CA VAL A 455 4.21 -6.38 41.09
C VAL A 455 3.05 -6.62 42.05
N ALA A 456 3.10 -5.96 43.20
CA ALA A 456 2.10 -6.12 44.25
C ALA A 456 0.67 -5.78 43.75
N TRP A 457 -0.32 -6.53 44.22
CA TRP A 457 -1.72 -6.48 43.76
C TRP A 457 -2.35 -5.07 43.75
N HIS A 458 -1.93 -4.19 44.67
CA HIS A 458 -2.41 -2.82 44.77
C HIS A 458 -1.90 -1.91 43.63
N VAL A 459 -0.77 -2.25 42.99
CA VAL A 459 -0.25 -1.56 41.80
C VAL A 459 -1.01 -2.01 40.55
N LYS A 460 -1.35 -3.30 40.43
CA LYS A 460 -2.26 -3.81 39.38
C LYS A 460 -3.64 -3.14 39.46
N LEU A 461 -4.21 -3.00 40.67
CA LEU A 461 -5.51 -2.35 40.88
C LEU A 461 -5.47 -0.85 40.53
N ARG A 462 -4.38 -0.16 40.88
CA ARG A 462 -4.18 1.25 40.55
C ARG A 462 -4.01 1.48 39.05
N ASN A 463 -3.31 0.58 38.37
CA ASN A 463 -3.14 0.64 36.91
C ASN A 463 -4.46 0.33 36.19
N GLN A 464 -5.25 -0.64 36.66
CA GLN A 464 -6.60 -0.92 36.13
C GLN A 464 -7.56 0.26 36.35
N LEU A 465 -7.53 0.92 37.53
CA LEU A 465 -8.33 2.10 37.81
C LEU A 465 -7.91 3.32 36.96
N ASN A 466 -6.62 3.51 36.74
CA ASN A 466 -6.10 4.54 35.83
C ASN A 466 -6.44 4.23 34.36
N HIS A 467 -6.43 2.97 33.96
CA HIS A 467 -6.83 2.53 32.62
C HIS A 467 -8.33 2.71 32.37
N LEU A 468 -9.17 2.37 33.35
CA LEU A 468 -10.62 2.63 33.28
C LEU A 468 -10.91 4.12 33.20
N ARG A 469 -10.17 4.94 33.96
CA ARG A 469 -10.29 6.41 33.89
C ARG A 469 -9.86 6.95 32.53
N ASN A 470 -8.82 6.39 31.93
CA ASN A 470 -8.38 6.77 30.59
C ASN A 470 -9.37 6.26 29.52
N GLN A 471 -9.89 5.04 29.58
CA GLN A 471 -10.92 4.55 28.65
C GLN A 471 -12.24 5.33 28.72
N LEU A 472 -12.65 5.77 29.91
CA LEU A 472 -13.90 6.54 30.08
C LEU A 472 -13.76 8.03 29.74
N PHE A 473 -12.54 8.59 29.77
CA PHE A 473 -12.33 10.06 29.66
C PHE A 473 -11.18 10.51 28.75
N SER A 474 -10.40 9.63 28.13
CA SER A 474 -9.34 10.03 27.18
C SER A 474 -9.94 10.20 25.79
N LYS A 475 -10.13 11.45 25.39
CA LYS A 475 -10.00 11.81 23.98
C LYS A 475 -8.55 11.54 23.58
N GLU A 476 -8.31 10.91 22.42
CA GLU A 476 -6.97 10.89 21.81
C GLU A 476 -6.34 12.27 21.93
N GLU A 477 -5.06 12.33 22.32
CA GLU A 477 -4.38 13.63 22.39
C GLU A 477 -4.40 14.28 21.01
N PRO A 478 -5.02 15.45 20.85
CA PRO A 478 -5.10 16.11 19.55
C PRO A 478 -3.69 16.49 19.10
N TRP A 479 -3.42 16.33 17.80
CA TRP A 479 -2.16 16.73 17.22
C TRP A 479 -1.93 18.25 17.38
N LYS A 480 -0.67 18.66 17.42
CA LYS A 480 -0.26 20.07 17.53
C LYS A 480 0.53 20.50 16.29
N GLU A 481 0.46 21.77 15.94
CA GLU A 481 1.37 22.35 14.93
C GLU A 481 2.84 22.14 15.34
N ALA A 482 3.72 21.89 14.38
CA ALA A 482 5.16 21.78 14.66
C ALA A 482 5.79 23.18 14.84
N ARG A 483 6.27 23.47 16.05
CA ARG A 483 7.10 24.66 16.36
C ARG A 483 8.48 24.18 16.79
N ALA A 484 9.38 24.12 15.83
CA ALA A 484 10.66 23.45 15.97
C ALA A 484 11.83 24.45 16.08
N ALA A 485 12.83 24.09 16.87
CA ALA A 485 14.11 24.79 16.93
C ALA A 485 15.28 23.80 16.98
N ILE A 486 16.47 24.25 16.60
CA ILE A 486 17.71 23.47 16.69
C ILE A 486 18.76 24.23 17.47
N VAL A 487 19.45 23.52 18.37
CA VAL A 487 20.64 24.05 19.03
C VAL A 487 21.81 24.00 18.05
N TRP A 488 22.26 25.18 17.63
CA TRP A 488 23.21 25.37 16.54
C TRP A 488 24.62 25.67 17.05
N LEU A 489 25.58 24.86 16.64
CA LEU A 489 27.00 25.08 16.90
C LEU A 489 27.66 25.78 15.71
N SER A 490 28.00 27.05 15.85
CA SER A 490 28.62 27.86 14.77
C SER A 490 30.04 27.41 14.39
N SER A 491 30.75 26.74 15.31
CA SER A 491 32.09 26.21 15.10
C SER A 491 32.12 24.83 14.42
N ALA A 492 30.96 24.17 14.21
CA ALA A 492 30.89 22.86 13.56
C ALA A 492 31.46 22.90 12.13
N ARG A 493 32.17 21.83 11.71
CA ARG A 493 32.75 21.67 10.37
C ARG A 493 32.59 20.22 9.89
N GLY A 494 32.68 19.99 8.58
CA GLY A 494 32.61 18.65 7.98
C GLY A 494 31.35 17.88 8.37
N ALA A 495 31.52 16.63 8.81
CA ALA A 495 30.43 15.74 9.23
C ALA A 495 29.49 16.34 10.29
N ALA A 496 30.02 17.11 11.25
CA ALA A 496 29.20 17.75 12.28
C ALA A 496 28.31 18.85 11.70
N MET A 497 28.84 19.64 10.75
CA MET A 497 28.06 20.66 10.04
C MET A 497 26.99 20.03 9.14
N ASN A 498 27.34 18.96 8.42
CA ASN A 498 26.36 18.22 7.62
C ASN A 498 25.21 17.70 8.48
N ASN A 499 25.52 17.15 9.65
CA ASN A 499 24.54 16.58 10.57
C ASN A 499 23.56 17.61 11.16
N GLN A 500 24.01 18.80 11.55
CA GLN A 500 23.09 19.85 12.02
C GLN A 500 22.28 20.46 10.86
N GLN A 501 22.88 20.60 9.68
CA GLN A 501 22.19 21.15 8.50
C GLN A 501 21.12 20.20 7.97
N SER A 502 21.36 18.89 8.02
CA SER A 502 20.42 17.87 7.56
C SER A 502 19.14 17.83 8.39
N PHE A 503 19.23 17.98 9.72
CA PHE A 503 18.03 18.14 10.56
C PHE A 503 17.16 19.30 10.11
N ILE A 504 17.75 20.48 9.86
CA ILE A 504 17.02 21.64 9.34
C ILE A 504 16.37 21.31 7.99
N SER A 505 17.15 20.69 7.08
CA SER A 505 16.71 20.40 5.72
C SER A 505 15.51 19.44 5.69
N VAL A 506 15.50 18.40 6.53
CA VAL A 506 14.40 17.43 6.62
C VAL A 506 13.10 18.11 7.02
N PHE A 507 13.09 18.92 8.08
CA PHE A 507 11.88 19.61 8.51
C PHE A 507 11.39 20.63 7.46
N ARG A 508 12.32 21.34 6.81
CA ARG A 508 12.00 22.28 5.72
C ARG A 508 11.43 21.60 4.47
N SER A 509 11.79 20.34 4.21
CA SER A 509 11.28 19.59 3.04
C SER A 509 9.74 19.50 3.02
N VAL A 510 9.09 19.60 4.18
CA VAL A 510 7.62 19.60 4.35
C VAL A 510 7.11 20.92 4.96
N ASN A 511 7.84 22.02 4.74
CA ASN A 511 7.51 23.38 5.20
C ASN A 511 7.36 23.55 6.73
N ILE A 512 8.08 22.77 7.53
CA ILE A 512 8.25 23.07 8.96
C ILE A 512 9.45 23.98 9.12
N ARG A 513 9.21 25.19 9.64
CA ARG A 513 10.30 26.13 9.97
C ARG A 513 11.03 25.70 11.22
N MET A 514 12.32 26.00 11.22
CA MET A 514 13.22 25.73 12.32
C MET A 514 14.05 26.95 12.63
N ASP A 515 13.92 27.41 13.87
CA ASP A 515 14.75 28.49 14.42
C ASP A 515 16.09 27.93 14.94
N THR A 516 17.15 28.70 14.77
CA THR A 516 18.48 28.34 15.28
C THR A 516 18.71 29.00 16.64
N LEU A 517 18.91 28.19 17.67
CA LEU A 517 19.25 28.63 19.01
C LEU A 517 20.77 28.48 19.20
N PRO A 518 21.50 29.52 19.63
CA PRO A 518 22.95 29.41 19.76
C PRO A 518 23.33 28.45 20.91
N ALA A 519 24.37 27.64 20.70
CA ALA A 519 24.93 26.76 21.72
C ALA A 519 25.77 27.54 22.76
N GLU A 520 25.10 28.31 23.62
CA GLU A 520 25.70 29.24 24.60
C GLU A 520 25.58 28.76 26.06
N GLU A 521 26.06 29.57 27.02
CA GLU A 521 26.07 29.26 28.46
C GLU A 521 24.68 28.94 29.05
N LYS A 522 23.62 29.55 28.50
CA LYS A 522 22.24 29.33 28.93
C LYS A 522 21.31 29.29 27.71
N MET A 523 20.44 28.28 27.67
CA MET A 523 19.40 28.22 26.65
C MET A 523 18.44 29.42 26.75
N PRO A 524 18.01 29.99 25.61
CA PRO A 524 16.94 30.99 25.57
C PRO A 524 15.61 30.38 26.05
N ASP A 525 14.55 31.20 26.16
CA ASP A 525 13.23 30.68 26.50
C ASP A 525 12.77 29.67 25.43
N LEU A 526 12.46 28.44 25.88
CA LEU A 526 12.04 27.34 25.04
C LEU A 526 10.50 27.19 24.98
N SER A 527 9.76 28.03 25.70
CA SER A 527 8.29 27.94 25.83
C SER A 527 7.54 28.04 24.49
N SER A 528 8.11 28.76 23.52
CA SER A 528 7.56 28.91 22.16
C SER A 528 7.67 27.62 21.31
N TYR A 529 8.57 26.70 21.66
CA TYR A 529 8.85 25.50 20.87
C TYR A 529 8.26 24.25 21.50
N ASN A 530 7.72 23.35 20.68
CA ASN A 530 7.28 22.03 21.12
C ASN A 530 8.18 20.89 20.65
N VAL A 531 9.16 21.19 19.79
CA VAL A 531 10.24 20.28 19.39
C VAL A 531 11.55 21.03 19.42
N VAL A 532 12.55 20.52 20.14
CA VAL A 532 13.92 21.05 20.15
C VAL A 532 14.89 19.96 19.71
N ILE A 533 15.64 20.22 18.65
CA ILE A 533 16.66 19.30 18.13
C ILE A 533 18.00 19.70 18.72
N VAL A 534 18.70 18.74 19.32
CA VAL A 534 20.01 18.93 19.92
C VAL A 534 20.99 17.92 19.30
N PRO A 535 21.65 18.28 18.17
CA PRO A 535 22.62 17.40 17.54
C PRO A 535 23.80 17.09 18.47
N TYR A 536 24.41 15.92 18.32
CA TYR A 536 25.56 15.43 19.09
C TYR A 536 26.62 16.51 19.33
N ALA A 537 27.09 17.17 18.27
CA ALA A 537 28.16 18.16 18.36
C ALA A 537 27.76 19.37 19.22
N SER A 538 26.50 19.81 19.10
CA SER A 538 25.95 20.86 19.96
C SER A 538 25.81 20.35 21.40
N ALA A 539 25.20 19.18 21.61
CA ALA A 539 24.98 18.59 22.93
C ALA A 539 26.30 18.41 23.72
N ASP A 540 27.37 17.99 23.04
CA ASP A 540 28.68 17.80 23.66
C ASP A 540 29.41 19.13 23.95
N ALA A 541 29.14 20.18 23.17
CA ALA A 541 29.68 21.52 23.41
C ALA A 541 28.94 22.29 24.53
N LEU A 542 27.71 21.89 24.88
CA LEU A 542 26.89 22.61 25.86
C LEU A 542 27.47 22.53 27.29
N PRO A 543 27.45 23.64 28.05
CA PRO A 543 27.75 23.62 29.47
C PRO A 543 26.59 23.07 30.30
N GLN A 544 26.87 22.66 31.54
CA GLN A 544 25.91 22.00 32.42
C GLN A 544 24.63 22.81 32.64
N ALA A 545 24.72 24.14 32.72
CA ALA A 545 23.56 25.01 32.90
C ALA A 545 22.57 24.92 31.73
N ALA A 546 23.06 24.91 30.49
CA ALA A 546 22.24 24.74 29.29
C ALA A 546 21.61 23.34 29.22
N ILE A 547 22.36 22.28 29.59
CA ILE A 547 21.82 20.91 29.69
C ILE A 547 20.66 20.86 30.70
N GLN A 548 20.79 21.50 31.87
CA GLN A 548 19.71 21.53 32.85
C GLN A 548 18.46 22.29 32.38
N SER A 549 18.62 23.34 31.56
CA SER A 549 17.49 24.00 30.90
C SER A 549 16.75 23.05 29.96
N LEU A 550 17.47 22.23 29.17
CA LEU A 550 16.88 21.24 28.26
C LEU A 550 16.16 20.10 29.02
N VAL A 551 16.76 19.61 30.11
CA VAL A 551 16.11 18.63 31.00
C VAL A 551 14.83 19.20 31.61
N SER A 552 14.87 20.47 32.05
CA SER A 552 13.68 21.16 32.59
C SER A 552 12.58 21.33 31.55
N TYR A 553 12.95 21.61 30.30
CA TYR A 553 12.04 21.68 29.16
C TYR A 553 11.37 20.34 28.86
N ILE A 554 12.12 19.22 28.87
CA ILE A 554 11.51 17.89 28.72
C ILE A 554 10.56 17.61 29.90
N HIS A 555 10.98 17.90 31.14
CA HIS A 555 10.14 17.67 32.32
C HIS A 555 8.82 18.47 32.30
N SER A 556 8.79 19.64 31.67
CA SER A 556 7.58 20.46 31.53
C SER A 556 6.65 20.02 30.39
N GLY A 557 7.07 19.07 29.54
CA GLY A 557 6.27 18.53 28.44
C GLY A 557 6.83 18.81 27.04
N GLY A 558 8.05 19.34 26.94
CA GLY A 558 8.73 19.55 25.67
C GLY A 558 9.21 18.24 25.02
N ASN A 559 9.39 18.27 23.69
CA ASN A 559 9.92 17.13 22.94
C ASN A 559 11.35 17.42 22.45
N ILE A 560 12.24 16.44 22.58
CA ILE A 560 13.63 16.57 22.11
C ILE A 560 14.00 15.48 21.10
N ILE A 561 14.75 15.87 20.07
CA ILE A 561 15.46 14.93 19.19
C ILE A 561 16.96 15.09 19.45
N THR A 562 17.67 14.00 19.70
CA THR A 562 19.14 14.03 19.84
C THR A 562 19.75 12.76 19.28
N ASP A 563 21.02 12.83 18.90
CA ASP A 563 21.74 11.72 18.28
C ASP A 563 23.11 11.46 18.93
N ARG A 564 23.58 10.22 18.79
CA ARG A 564 24.76 9.62 19.43
C ARG A 564 24.78 9.73 20.95
N HIS A 565 25.64 8.95 21.59
CA HIS A 565 25.95 9.17 23.01
C HIS A 565 26.54 10.58 23.21
N ASN A 566 25.91 11.37 24.08
CA ASN A 566 26.31 12.75 24.40
C ASN A 566 25.91 13.16 25.84
N LYS A 567 26.41 14.31 26.31
CA LYS A 567 26.16 14.85 27.65
C LYS A 567 24.67 15.02 28.00
N LEU A 568 23.82 15.32 27.02
CA LEU A 568 22.37 15.44 27.24
C LEU A 568 21.76 14.07 27.50
N THR A 569 22.12 13.05 26.73
CA THR A 569 21.63 11.68 26.95
C THR A 569 22.04 11.13 28.32
N ASP A 570 23.25 11.45 28.79
CA ASP A 570 23.69 11.10 30.16
C ASP A 570 22.78 11.75 31.22
N ALA A 571 22.48 13.04 31.06
CA ALA A 571 21.59 13.78 31.96
C ALA A 571 20.13 13.29 31.93
N LEU A 572 19.72 12.65 30.83
CA LEU A 572 18.41 12.03 30.63
C LEU A 572 18.35 10.56 31.10
N GLY A 573 19.44 10.03 31.64
CA GLY A 573 19.49 8.70 32.23
C GLY A 573 19.70 7.55 31.24
N PHE A 574 20.27 7.82 30.07
CA PHE A 574 20.71 6.77 29.16
C PHE A 574 22.01 6.14 29.65
N THR A 575 22.09 4.82 29.66
CA THR A 575 23.26 4.04 30.06
C THR A 575 23.70 3.13 28.92
N TYR A 576 25.00 3.11 28.62
CA TYR A 576 25.55 2.44 27.44
C TYR A 576 26.49 1.30 27.83
N THR A 577 26.46 0.23 27.06
CA THR A 577 27.42 -0.87 27.13
C THR A 577 28.73 -0.51 26.44
N LYS A 578 29.82 -1.23 26.76
CA LYS A 578 31.14 -1.00 26.15
C LYS A 578 31.35 -1.70 24.81
N SER A 579 30.41 -2.53 24.37
CA SER A 579 30.55 -3.35 23.17
C SER A 579 29.88 -2.68 21.98
N PRO A 580 30.63 -2.24 20.96
CA PRO A 580 30.04 -1.63 19.78
C PRO A 580 29.37 -2.69 18.88
N VAL A 581 28.31 -2.28 18.19
CA VAL A 581 27.61 -3.00 17.13
C VAL A 581 27.79 -2.21 15.84
N VAL A 582 28.15 -2.90 14.75
CA VAL A 582 28.26 -2.28 13.42
C VAL A 582 26.87 -2.24 12.80
N VAL A 583 26.39 -1.05 12.51
CA VAL A 583 25.09 -0.82 11.84
C VAL A 583 25.36 -0.45 10.39
N ARG A 584 24.92 -1.30 9.47
CA ARG A 584 24.96 -1.04 8.02
C ARG A 584 23.57 -1.00 7.40
N GLN A 585 22.64 -1.75 7.99
CA GLN A 585 21.26 -1.83 7.60
C GLN A 585 20.41 -1.61 8.84
N ILE A 586 19.21 -1.09 8.64
CA ILE A 586 18.20 -0.97 9.68
C ILE A 586 16.88 -1.51 9.16
N ASN A 587 16.10 -2.10 10.05
CA ASN A 587 14.68 -2.29 9.85
C ASN A 587 13.96 -1.12 10.51
N ASP A 588 13.21 -0.33 9.75
CA ASP A 588 12.26 0.61 10.33
C ASP A 588 10.99 -0.16 10.69
N LEU A 589 10.66 -0.20 11.98
CA LEU A 589 9.53 -0.97 12.49
C LEU A 589 8.19 -0.38 12.07
N MET A 590 8.12 0.87 11.61
CA MET A 590 6.93 1.46 11.00
C MET A 590 6.77 1.03 9.54
N TYR A 591 7.87 0.80 8.83
CA TYR A 591 7.90 0.44 7.40
C TYR A 591 8.85 -0.74 7.12
N ILE A 592 8.55 -1.90 7.70
CA ILE A 592 9.41 -3.11 7.70
C ILE A 592 9.68 -3.64 6.28
N THR A 593 8.80 -3.33 5.33
CA THR A 593 8.93 -3.72 3.92
C THR A 593 10.03 -2.93 3.20
N GLU A 594 10.45 -1.79 3.73
CA GLU A 594 11.50 -0.95 3.16
C GLU A 594 12.88 -1.47 3.56
N ASN A 595 13.68 -1.87 2.57
CA ASN A 595 15.07 -2.25 2.79
C ASN A 595 15.91 -0.97 2.92
N ILE A 596 16.32 -0.64 4.14
CA ILE A 596 17.13 0.55 4.45
C ILE A 596 18.58 0.13 4.66
N ALA A 597 19.42 0.42 3.67
CA ALA A 597 20.84 0.06 3.66
C ALA A 597 21.73 1.29 3.47
N TRP A 598 22.68 1.50 4.37
CA TRP A 598 23.58 2.66 4.32
C TRP A 598 24.82 2.36 3.49
N GLN A 599 25.27 3.38 2.74
CA GLN A 599 26.51 3.31 1.96
C GLN A 599 27.73 3.04 2.85
N TYR A 600 27.79 3.71 4.00
CA TYR A 600 28.88 3.59 4.97
C TYR A 600 28.34 3.05 6.30
N PRO A 601 28.91 1.96 6.85
CA PRO A 601 28.51 1.43 8.14
C PRO A 601 28.94 2.35 9.28
N GLU A 602 28.22 2.30 10.39
CA GLU A 602 28.49 3.08 11.60
C GLU A 602 28.62 2.22 12.85
N LEU A 603 29.32 2.75 13.85
CA LEU A 603 29.37 2.14 15.17
C LEU A 603 28.25 2.69 16.05
N SER A 604 27.46 1.78 16.58
CA SER A 604 26.46 2.00 17.60
C SER A 604 26.89 1.28 18.88
N TYR A 605 26.41 1.71 20.06
CA TYR A 605 26.61 0.99 21.31
C TYR A 605 25.26 0.47 21.80
N LYS A 606 25.19 -0.75 22.31
CA LYS A 606 23.96 -1.17 23.01
C LYS A 606 23.75 -0.27 24.22
N PHE A 607 22.53 0.16 24.47
CA PHE A 607 22.15 0.99 25.61
C PHE A 607 20.91 0.41 26.29
N ASP A 608 20.69 0.77 27.55
CA ASP A 608 19.55 0.26 28.30
C ASP A 608 18.26 0.94 27.84
N TYR A 609 17.29 0.11 27.44
CA TYR A 609 15.92 0.52 27.16
C TYR A 609 14.92 -0.41 27.85
N THR A 610 13.70 0.06 28.03
CA THR A 610 12.64 -0.62 28.78
C THR A 610 11.50 -1.01 27.87
N ASN A 611 10.58 -1.88 28.33
CA ASN A 611 9.37 -2.23 27.59
C ASN A 611 8.40 -1.04 27.39
N GLU A 612 8.63 0.08 28.08
CA GLU A 612 7.88 1.33 27.92
C GLU A 612 8.49 2.22 26.83
N ASP A 613 9.71 1.94 26.37
CA ASP A 613 10.33 2.65 25.25
C ASP A 613 9.79 2.09 23.92
N GLU A 614 9.49 2.97 22.98
CA GLU A 614 9.06 2.61 21.63
C GLU A 614 10.29 2.46 20.73
N ILE A 615 10.47 1.31 20.07
CA ILE A 615 11.57 1.10 19.14
C ILE A 615 11.08 1.48 17.74
N PHE A 616 11.75 2.44 17.10
CA PHE A 616 11.45 2.83 15.72
C PHE A 616 12.33 2.11 14.71
N CYS A 617 13.61 1.92 15.01
CA CYS A 617 14.52 1.23 14.11
C CYS A 617 15.43 0.27 14.87
N GLU A 618 15.73 -0.88 14.26
CA GLU A 618 16.65 -1.89 14.80
C GLU A 618 17.67 -2.35 13.74
N GLU A 619 18.85 -2.78 14.21
CA GLU A 619 19.84 -3.48 13.38
C GLU A 619 19.36 -4.93 13.15
N PRO A 620 19.24 -5.42 11.90
CA PRO A 620 18.58 -6.69 11.60
C PRO A 620 19.20 -7.94 12.24
N LEU A 621 20.53 -8.01 12.39
CA LEU A 621 21.24 -9.22 12.80
C LEU A 621 21.16 -9.47 14.31
N HIS A 622 21.43 -8.45 15.12
CA HIS A 622 21.44 -8.55 16.58
C HIS A 622 20.21 -7.91 17.22
N LYS A 623 19.26 -7.41 16.42
CA LYS A 623 18.04 -6.73 16.87
C LYS A 623 18.34 -5.58 17.84
N THR A 624 19.47 -4.90 17.63
CA THR A 624 19.91 -3.80 18.50
C THR A 624 19.14 -2.53 18.12
N ALA A 625 18.50 -1.89 19.10
CA ALA A 625 17.78 -0.64 18.87
C ALA A 625 18.72 0.47 18.37
N VAL A 626 18.33 1.09 17.26
CA VAL A 626 19.07 2.19 16.60
C VAL A 626 18.35 3.52 16.79
N VAL A 627 17.01 3.52 16.74
CA VAL A 627 16.18 4.71 17.00
C VAL A 627 15.08 4.33 17.96
N ILE A 628 14.93 5.09 19.05
CA ILE A 628 13.86 4.87 20.04
C ILE A 628 13.12 6.15 20.42
N GLY A 629 11.88 5.99 20.87
CA GLY A 629 11.08 6.96 21.58
C GLY A 629 11.06 6.64 23.07
N ARG A 630 11.47 7.58 23.91
CA ARG A 630 11.41 7.47 25.37
C ARG A 630 10.53 8.56 25.97
N GLN A 631 9.64 8.21 26.90
CA GLN A 631 8.90 9.20 27.67
C GLN A 631 9.67 9.54 28.94
N ILE A 632 9.89 10.83 29.20
CA ILE A 632 10.59 11.31 30.41
C ILE A 632 9.69 12.32 31.10
N LYS A 633 9.11 11.91 32.24
CA LYS A 633 8.08 12.68 32.95
C LYS A 633 6.91 13.01 32.01
N ARG A 634 6.74 14.30 31.65
CA ARG A 634 5.67 14.80 30.77
C ARG A 634 6.13 14.95 29.32
N GLY A 635 7.43 14.98 29.05
CA GLY A 635 7.99 15.18 27.72
C GLY A 635 8.43 13.87 27.08
N LYS A 636 8.86 13.97 25.83
CA LYS A 636 9.26 12.83 25.01
C LYS A 636 10.61 13.09 24.34
N VAL A 637 11.37 12.02 24.11
CA VAL A 637 12.66 12.07 23.43
C VAL A 637 12.67 11.07 22.29
N ILE A 638 13.06 11.49 21.09
CA ILE A 638 13.49 10.59 20.02
C ILE A 638 15.01 10.59 20.05
N TYR A 639 15.58 9.41 20.28
CA TYR A 639 17.02 9.21 20.37
C TYR A 639 17.52 8.36 19.19
N LEU A 640 18.50 8.87 18.46
CA LEU A 640 19.20 8.16 17.40
C LEU A 640 20.57 7.73 17.92
N ASN A 641 20.84 6.43 18.00
CA ASN A 641 22.06 5.88 18.58
C ASN A 641 23.32 6.13 17.70
N VAL A 642 23.12 6.57 16.47
CA VAL A 642 24.17 7.03 15.55
C VAL A 642 23.86 8.44 15.06
N ALA A 643 24.83 9.12 14.44
CA ALA A 643 24.59 10.44 13.85
C ALA A 643 23.46 10.36 12.80
N PHE A 644 22.59 11.36 12.78
CA PHE A 644 21.45 11.42 11.87
C PHE A 644 21.88 11.38 10.39
N ASP A 645 22.68 12.34 9.93
CA ASP A 645 23.22 12.35 8.58
C ASP A 645 24.52 13.18 8.48
N PRO A 646 25.69 12.54 8.68
CA PRO A 646 26.98 13.22 8.55
C PRO A 646 27.47 13.38 7.11
N TYR A 647 26.79 12.79 6.11
CA TYR A 647 27.27 12.72 4.73
C TYR A 647 26.54 13.66 3.77
N SER A 648 25.28 13.96 4.04
CA SER A 648 24.45 14.88 3.26
C SER A 648 23.96 16.03 4.13
N GLN A 649 23.89 17.21 3.55
CA GLN A 649 23.24 18.38 4.17
C GLN A 649 21.71 18.34 4.03
N MET A 650 21.17 17.34 3.33
CA MET A 650 19.73 17.21 3.05
C MET A 650 19.03 16.14 3.89
N GLY A 651 19.76 15.28 4.61
CA GLY A 651 19.17 14.31 5.54
C GLY A 651 18.58 13.05 4.90
N TYR A 652 18.98 12.72 3.67
CA TYR A 652 18.48 11.56 2.95
C TYR A 652 19.41 10.35 2.98
N SER A 653 20.57 10.38 3.67
CA SER A 653 21.57 9.29 3.51
C SER A 653 21.35 8.08 4.43
N ARG A 654 20.52 8.21 5.48
CA ARG A 654 20.34 7.16 6.50
C ARG A 654 18.90 6.88 6.92
N PHE A 655 18.19 7.90 7.42
CA PHE A 655 16.89 7.75 8.08
C PHE A 655 15.78 8.43 7.27
N PRO A 656 15.18 7.74 6.28
CA PRO A 656 14.16 8.33 5.41
C PRO A 656 12.89 8.76 6.16
N PHE A 657 12.56 8.11 7.29
CA PHE A 657 11.25 8.23 7.96
C PHE A 657 11.28 9.01 9.29
N LEU A 658 12.30 9.84 9.55
CA LEU A 658 12.39 10.62 10.80
C LEU A 658 11.13 11.48 11.03
N LEU A 659 10.57 12.10 9.98
CA LEU A 659 9.36 12.92 10.09
C LEU A 659 8.12 12.09 10.43
N HIS A 660 8.05 10.83 10.00
CA HIS A 660 6.98 9.91 10.38
C HIS A 660 7.08 9.52 11.85
N HIS A 661 8.30 9.30 12.38
CA HIS A 661 8.51 9.09 13.82
C HIS A 661 8.11 10.34 14.62
N VAL A 662 8.45 11.54 14.15
CA VAL A 662 8.04 12.80 14.78
C VAL A 662 6.52 12.98 14.78
N LYS A 663 5.85 12.71 13.66
CA LYS A 663 4.39 12.80 13.53
C LYS A 663 3.66 11.82 14.44
N SER A 664 4.10 10.57 14.46
CA SER A 664 3.47 9.50 15.25
C SER A 664 3.72 9.67 16.74
N TYR A 665 4.97 9.90 17.14
CA TYR A 665 5.37 9.87 18.55
C TYR A 665 5.15 11.19 19.28
N PHE A 666 5.57 12.32 18.67
CA PHE A 666 5.36 13.65 19.27
C PHE A 666 3.98 14.22 18.97
N ARG A 667 3.21 13.62 18.05
CA ARG A 667 1.89 14.10 17.60
C ARG A 667 1.95 15.54 17.06
N VAL A 668 3.05 15.91 16.39
CA VAL A 668 3.22 17.22 15.74
C VAL A 668 3.17 17.12 14.22
N ARG A 669 2.60 18.13 13.55
CA ARG A 669 2.41 18.11 12.09
C ARG A 669 2.74 19.46 11.44
N PRO A 670 3.14 19.49 10.14
CA PRO A 670 3.17 20.71 9.36
C PRO A 670 1.76 21.29 9.19
N VAL A 671 1.68 22.61 8.97
CA VAL A 671 0.40 23.34 8.85
C VAL A 671 0.17 23.97 7.49
N VAL A 672 1.22 24.22 6.70
CA VAL A 672 1.10 24.87 5.38
C VAL A 672 1.19 23.82 4.29
N LYS A 673 0.14 23.67 3.48
CA LYS A 673 0.12 22.74 2.33
C LYS A 673 -0.45 23.39 1.07
N ARG A 674 -0.12 22.82 -0.08
CA ARG A 674 -0.69 23.19 -1.38
C ARG A 674 -1.35 21.97 -2.03
N GLU A 675 -2.67 22.03 -2.14
CA GLU A 675 -3.48 21.02 -2.82
C GLU A 675 -3.60 21.36 -4.32
N SER A 676 -2.48 21.32 -5.03
CA SER A 676 -2.42 21.50 -6.49
C SER A 676 -1.49 20.48 -7.14
N LEU A 677 -1.42 19.26 -6.58
CA LEU A 677 -0.55 18.22 -7.11
C LEU A 677 -1.04 17.76 -8.49
N GLU A 678 -0.08 17.47 -9.37
CA GLU A 678 -0.33 16.88 -10.68
C GLU A 678 0.35 15.51 -10.78
N PHE A 679 -0.37 14.55 -11.32
CA PHE A 679 0.11 13.17 -11.46
C PHE A 679 -0.21 12.61 -12.85
N TYR A 680 0.63 11.70 -13.33
CA TYR A 680 0.21 10.78 -14.38
C TYR A 680 -0.68 9.65 -13.80
N PHE A 681 -1.53 9.08 -14.64
CA PHE A 681 -2.35 7.92 -14.33
C PHE A 681 -2.40 6.98 -15.54
N ASP A 682 -1.87 5.78 -15.34
CA ASP A 682 -1.98 4.67 -16.29
C ASP A 682 -2.99 3.64 -15.73
N PRO A 683 -4.18 3.49 -16.35
CA PRO A 683 -5.16 2.47 -15.98
C PRO A 683 -4.62 1.04 -15.87
N GLY A 684 -3.54 0.73 -16.59
CA GLY A 684 -2.85 -0.56 -16.54
C GLY A 684 -2.32 -0.93 -15.15
N TYR A 685 -2.00 0.04 -14.29
CA TYR A 685 -1.56 -0.20 -12.90
C TYR A 685 -2.71 -0.39 -11.90
N ARG A 686 -3.96 -0.10 -12.29
CA ARG A 686 -5.11 0.01 -11.37
C ARG A 686 -6.34 -0.74 -11.89
N GLN A 687 -6.17 -1.99 -12.32
CA GLN A 687 -7.22 -2.78 -12.98
C GLN A 687 -8.37 -3.21 -12.05
N ASN A 688 -8.14 -3.26 -10.73
CA ASN A 688 -9.07 -3.84 -9.75
C ASN A 688 -9.71 -2.80 -8.81
N ILE A 689 -9.48 -1.50 -9.02
CA ILE A 689 -10.04 -0.42 -8.20
C ILE A 689 -11.07 0.37 -9.01
N SER A 690 -12.16 0.79 -8.35
CA SER A 690 -13.17 1.62 -9.01
C SER A 690 -12.67 3.05 -9.23
N ILE A 691 -13.18 3.69 -10.28
CA ILE A 691 -12.92 5.10 -10.59
C ILE A 691 -13.29 6.01 -9.42
N GLU A 692 -14.41 5.73 -8.74
CA GLU A 692 -14.89 6.54 -7.62
C GLU A 692 -13.95 6.48 -6.42
N THR A 693 -13.39 5.31 -6.12
CA THR A 693 -12.40 5.17 -5.04
C THR A 693 -11.10 5.86 -5.42
N LEU A 694 -10.62 5.70 -6.66
CA LEU A 694 -9.43 6.42 -7.15
C LEU A 694 -9.57 7.94 -7.01
N VAL A 695 -10.67 8.51 -7.52
CA VAL A 695 -10.92 9.95 -7.45
C VAL A 695 -11.00 10.43 -6.00
N ARG A 696 -11.60 9.65 -5.10
CA ARG A 696 -11.66 9.99 -3.67
C ARG A 696 -10.26 10.09 -3.04
N GLU A 697 -9.39 9.10 -3.29
CA GLU A 697 -8.01 9.13 -2.78
C GLU A 697 -7.21 10.29 -3.40
N TRP A 698 -7.39 10.57 -4.70
CA TRP A 698 -6.74 11.73 -5.34
C TRP A 698 -7.15 13.06 -4.69
N VAL A 699 -8.45 13.25 -4.42
CA VAL A 699 -8.94 14.46 -3.75
C VAL A 699 -8.32 14.60 -2.36
N LYS A 700 -8.31 13.50 -1.59
CA LYS A 700 -7.81 13.43 -0.21
C LYS A 700 -6.32 13.80 -0.12
N HIS A 701 -5.51 13.39 -1.10
CA HIS A 701 -4.08 13.70 -1.14
C HIS A 701 -3.76 15.05 -1.78
N GLY A 702 -4.76 15.82 -2.22
CA GLY A 702 -4.56 17.16 -2.77
C GLY A 702 -4.20 17.18 -4.26
N ILE A 703 -4.49 16.12 -5.00
CA ILE A 703 -4.34 16.06 -6.46
C ILE A 703 -5.46 16.87 -7.11
N ARG A 704 -5.10 17.74 -8.06
CA ARG A 704 -6.05 18.60 -8.79
C ARG A 704 -5.91 18.52 -10.30
N ILE A 705 -4.86 17.89 -10.81
CA ILE A 705 -4.69 17.62 -12.24
C ILE A 705 -4.19 16.17 -12.40
N ILE A 706 -4.80 15.44 -13.33
CA ILE A 706 -4.38 14.08 -13.67
C ILE A 706 -4.14 13.93 -15.18
N HIS A 707 -2.98 13.41 -15.56
CA HIS A 707 -2.58 13.13 -16.94
C HIS A 707 -2.82 11.66 -17.26
N VAL A 708 -3.86 11.35 -18.01
CA VAL A 708 -4.39 10.00 -18.18
C VAL A 708 -3.90 9.37 -19.48
N ALA A 709 -3.30 8.19 -19.39
CA ALA A 709 -2.82 7.42 -20.53
C ALA A 709 -3.91 7.17 -21.60
N GLY A 710 -3.68 7.72 -22.80
CA GLY A 710 -4.65 7.70 -23.91
C GLY A 710 -4.66 6.42 -24.77
N TRP A 711 -3.90 5.38 -24.40
CA TRP A 711 -3.67 4.20 -25.25
C TRP A 711 -4.35 2.89 -24.77
N HIS A 712 -5.19 2.91 -23.73
CA HIS A 712 -5.91 1.73 -23.23
C HIS A 712 -7.14 1.39 -24.07
N GLU A 713 -6.87 1.07 -25.33
CA GLU A 713 -7.81 0.55 -26.30
C GLU A 713 -7.28 -0.78 -26.86
N TYR A 714 -8.03 -1.84 -26.61
CA TYR A 714 -7.73 -3.22 -26.96
C TYR A 714 -8.85 -3.79 -27.83
N PRO A 715 -8.63 -4.92 -28.54
CA PRO A 715 -9.66 -5.50 -29.41
C PRO A 715 -11.00 -5.83 -28.72
N LYS A 716 -11.00 -6.09 -27.40
CA LYS A 716 -12.19 -6.48 -26.63
C LYS A 716 -12.53 -5.54 -25.48
N TYR A 717 -11.73 -4.50 -25.26
CA TYR A 717 -11.84 -3.64 -24.08
C TYR A 717 -11.33 -2.24 -24.39
N THR A 718 -12.04 -1.23 -23.89
CA THR A 718 -11.58 0.16 -23.89
C THR A 718 -11.85 0.70 -22.50
N TYR A 719 -10.86 1.38 -21.92
CA TYR A 719 -11.03 2.01 -20.62
C TYR A 719 -12.15 3.06 -20.64
N ASP A 720 -12.90 3.17 -19.54
CA ASP A 720 -14.04 4.10 -19.42
C ASP A 720 -13.57 5.54 -19.11
N TYR A 721 -12.97 6.16 -20.12
CA TYR A 721 -12.51 7.55 -20.05
C TYR A 721 -13.66 8.51 -19.72
N GLY A 722 -14.85 8.30 -20.28
CA GLY A 722 -16.00 9.18 -20.06
C GLY A 722 -16.44 9.23 -18.59
N ARG A 723 -16.50 8.07 -17.93
CA ARG A 723 -16.78 8.00 -16.49
C ARG A 723 -15.67 8.63 -15.66
N LEU A 724 -14.39 8.36 -16.00
CA LEU A 724 -13.26 8.97 -15.28
C LEU A 724 -13.32 10.49 -15.31
N LEU A 725 -13.48 11.10 -16.49
CA LEU A 725 -13.54 12.56 -16.62
C LEU A 725 -14.70 13.13 -15.80
N LYS A 726 -15.89 12.50 -15.90
CA LYS A 726 -17.07 12.95 -15.16
C LYS A 726 -16.85 12.92 -13.64
N GLU A 727 -16.35 11.81 -13.10
CA GLU A 727 -16.11 11.67 -11.66
C GLU A 727 -15.00 12.61 -11.18
N ALA A 728 -13.92 12.77 -11.95
CA ALA A 728 -12.83 13.71 -11.65
C ALA A 728 -13.32 15.17 -11.64
N HIS A 729 -14.02 15.62 -12.69
CA HIS A 729 -14.56 16.98 -12.77
C HIS A 729 -15.55 17.28 -11.65
N ALA A 730 -16.43 16.32 -11.32
CA ALA A 730 -17.40 16.45 -10.23
C ALA A 730 -16.74 16.61 -8.85
N ASN A 731 -15.48 16.21 -8.71
CA ASN A 731 -14.70 16.31 -7.48
C ASN A 731 -13.56 17.35 -7.59
N GLY A 732 -13.57 18.21 -8.61
CA GLY A 732 -12.65 19.34 -8.75
C GLY A 732 -11.24 18.98 -9.23
N ILE A 733 -11.11 17.97 -10.10
CA ILE A 733 -9.85 17.54 -10.71
C ILE A 733 -9.93 17.77 -12.22
N LEU A 734 -8.95 18.47 -12.81
CA LEU A 734 -8.79 18.59 -14.26
C LEU A 734 -8.10 17.33 -14.82
N VAL A 735 -8.47 16.94 -16.04
CA VAL A 735 -8.05 15.69 -16.67
C VAL A 735 -7.45 15.95 -18.05
N TYR A 736 -6.21 15.55 -18.23
CA TYR A 736 -5.41 15.77 -19.44
C TYR A 736 -5.19 14.45 -20.16
N ALA A 737 -5.29 14.46 -21.49
CA ALA A 737 -4.97 13.28 -22.29
C ALA A 737 -3.45 13.16 -22.43
N TRP A 738 -2.85 12.10 -21.91
CA TRP A 738 -1.44 11.78 -22.07
C TRP A 738 -1.24 10.89 -23.30
N LEU A 739 -0.56 11.42 -24.31
CA LEU A 739 -0.32 10.76 -25.60
C LEU A 739 1.19 10.61 -25.86
N GLU A 740 1.62 9.40 -26.22
CA GLU A 740 3.04 9.08 -26.44
C GLU A 740 3.34 8.50 -27.83
N PRO A 741 3.13 9.25 -28.92
CA PRO A 741 3.50 8.76 -30.25
C PRO A 741 5.00 8.35 -30.28
N PRO A 742 5.39 7.25 -30.93
CA PRO A 742 4.63 6.48 -31.91
C PRO A 742 3.67 5.41 -31.33
N GLN A 743 3.47 5.33 -30.03
CA GLN A 743 2.41 4.52 -29.43
C GLN A 743 1.05 5.19 -29.64
N VAL A 744 0.05 4.44 -30.13
CA VAL A 744 -1.33 4.93 -30.30
C VAL A 744 -2.29 4.11 -29.43
N SER A 745 -2.44 2.83 -29.74
CA SER A 745 -3.08 1.82 -28.90
C SER A 745 -2.70 0.44 -29.42
N GLN A 746 -2.80 -0.60 -28.58
CA GLN A 746 -2.56 -1.96 -29.05
C GLN A 746 -3.54 -2.34 -30.16
N LYS A 747 -4.80 -1.91 -30.05
CA LYS A 747 -5.80 -2.13 -31.10
C LYS A 747 -5.38 -1.50 -32.43
N PHE A 748 -4.98 -0.23 -32.44
CA PHE A 748 -4.56 0.47 -33.66
C PHE A 748 -3.38 -0.24 -34.34
N TRP A 749 -2.39 -0.66 -33.56
CA TRP A 749 -1.21 -1.37 -34.06
C TRP A 749 -1.55 -2.77 -34.62
N LEU A 750 -2.53 -3.45 -34.05
CA LEU A 750 -3.01 -4.75 -34.55
C LEU A 750 -3.80 -4.60 -35.85
N ASP A 751 -4.65 -3.58 -35.94
CA ASP A 751 -5.50 -3.30 -37.09
C ASP A 751 -4.70 -2.81 -38.33
N HIS A 752 -3.51 -2.23 -38.10
CA HIS A 752 -2.66 -1.64 -39.15
C HIS A 752 -1.26 -2.26 -39.23
N PRO A 753 -1.13 -3.54 -39.62
CA PRO A 753 0.18 -4.20 -39.77
C PRO A 753 1.10 -3.53 -40.80
N GLU A 754 0.53 -2.83 -41.78
CA GLU A 754 1.25 -2.06 -42.80
C GLU A 754 1.97 -0.83 -42.25
N TRP A 755 1.60 -0.35 -41.07
CA TRP A 755 2.16 0.85 -40.44
C TRP A 755 3.06 0.56 -39.25
N ARG A 756 3.39 -0.71 -38.98
CA ARG A 756 4.27 -1.07 -37.87
C ARG A 756 5.71 -0.65 -38.18
N GLU A 757 6.34 0.02 -37.23
CA GLU A 757 7.74 0.42 -37.38
C GLU A 757 8.65 -0.81 -37.46
N LYS A 758 9.70 -0.72 -38.28
CA LYS A 758 10.60 -1.84 -38.57
C LYS A 758 12.00 -1.57 -38.03
N ASN A 759 12.81 -2.63 -37.94
CA ASN A 759 14.27 -2.53 -37.82
C ASN A 759 14.96 -2.84 -39.15
N TYR A 760 16.29 -2.81 -39.17
CA TYR A 760 17.11 -3.04 -40.37
C TYR A 760 16.93 -4.43 -40.99
N LEU A 761 16.37 -5.40 -40.23
CA LEU A 761 16.03 -6.75 -40.70
C LEU A 761 14.60 -6.87 -41.24
N GLY A 762 13.84 -5.76 -41.27
CA GLY A 762 12.44 -5.75 -41.70
C GLY A 762 11.46 -6.35 -40.68
N LYS A 763 11.88 -6.57 -39.43
CA LYS A 763 11.01 -7.08 -38.35
C LYS A 763 10.34 -5.93 -37.60
N ASP A 764 9.15 -6.19 -37.05
CA ASP A 764 8.43 -5.26 -36.17
C ASP A 764 9.29 -4.93 -34.94
N VAL A 765 9.38 -3.65 -34.56
CA VAL A 765 10.16 -3.20 -33.39
C VAL A 765 9.26 -3.04 -32.18
N ARG A 766 9.66 -3.64 -31.05
CA ARG A 766 9.06 -3.44 -29.73
C ARG A 766 10.17 -3.48 -28.66
N PRO A 767 10.76 -2.34 -28.32
CA PRO A 767 11.87 -2.29 -27.37
C PRO A 767 11.37 -2.36 -25.91
N SER A 768 10.10 -2.02 -25.69
CA SER A 768 9.50 -1.88 -24.37
C SER A 768 7.98 -2.18 -24.43
N TRP A 769 7.22 -1.55 -23.54
CA TRP A 769 5.77 -1.63 -23.45
C TRP A 769 5.05 -1.01 -24.67
N ARG A 770 5.68 -0.05 -25.39
CA ARG A 770 5.09 0.65 -26.54
C ARG A 770 4.86 -0.25 -27.78
N TYR A 771 3.93 0.18 -28.63
CA TYR A 771 3.59 -0.41 -29.94
C TYR A 771 3.83 0.64 -31.04
N PRO A 772 5.10 0.84 -31.48
CA PRO A 772 5.45 1.93 -32.38
C PRO A 772 4.89 1.73 -33.79
N VAL A 773 4.27 2.79 -34.31
CA VAL A 773 3.89 2.93 -35.73
C VAL A 773 4.87 3.84 -36.48
N ALA A 774 4.92 3.69 -37.80
CA ALA A 774 5.84 4.38 -38.68
C ALA A 774 5.38 5.81 -39.00
N LEU A 775 5.64 6.75 -38.09
CA LEU A 775 5.30 8.17 -38.26
C LEU A 775 6.06 8.87 -39.41
N THR A 776 7.04 8.17 -40.01
CA THR A 776 7.69 8.58 -41.25
C THR A 776 6.82 8.37 -42.49
N ASP A 777 5.80 7.51 -42.43
CA ASP A 777 4.81 7.35 -43.49
C ASP A 777 3.69 8.39 -43.32
N GLU A 778 3.50 9.24 -44.33
CA GLU A 778 2.55 10.35 -44.29
C GLU A 778 1.09 9.89 -44.09
N LYS A 779 0.71 8.72 -44.63
CA LYS A 779 -0.64 8.18 -44.44
C LYS A 779 -0.83 7.70 -43.00
N CYS A 780 0.18 7.03 -42.45
CA CYS A 780 0.20 6.64 -41.05
C CYS A 780 0.08 7.87 -40.14
N LEU A 781 0.97 8.85 -40.31
CA LEU A 781 0.97 10.08 -39.50
C LEU A 781 -0.39 10.77 -39.52
N GLN A 782 -1.00 10.94 -40.69
CA GLN A 782 -2.32 11.55 -40.82
C GLN A 782 -3.42 10.70 -40.14
N ALA A 783 -3.36 9.37 -40.21
CA ALA A 783 -4.29 8.48 -39.54
C ALA A 783 -4.16 8.57 -38.01
N VAL A 784 -2.93 8.64 -37.48
CA VAL A 784 -2.68 8.85 -36.05
C VAL A 784 -3.20 10.21 -35.58
N ILE A 785 -2.92 11.28 -36.33
CA ILE A 785 -3.46 12.63 -36.04
C ILE A 785 -4.99 12.59 -35.97
N ASN A 786 -5.64 11.98 -36.95
CA ASN A 786 -7.10 11.86 -36.97
C ASN A 786 -7.62 11.08 -35.76
N LYS A 787 -6.99 9.94 -35.42
CA LYS A 787 -7.35 9.12 -34.25
C LYS A 787 -7.23 9.90 -32.94
N TYR A 788 -6.16 10.68 -32.77
CA TYR A 788 -5.98 11.54 -31.60
C TYR A 788 -7.00 12.68 -31.56
N LEU A 789 -7.26 13.35 -32.68
CA LEU A 789 -8.29 14.40 -32.72
C LEU A 789 -9.69 13.83 -32.41
N ASP A 790 -10.02 12.65 -32.91
CA ASP A 790 -11.29 11.99 -32.60
C ASP A 790 -11.37 11.64 -31.11
N PHE A 791 -10.28 11.14 -30.52
CA PHE A 791 -10.21 10.85 -29.10
C PHE A 791 -10.37 12.11 -28.22
N LEU A 792 -9.70 13.20 -28.59
CA LEU A 792 -9.75 14.48 -27.87
C LEU A 792 -11.11 15.18 -28.02
N LYS A 793 -11.80 15.00 -29.15
CA LYS A 793 -13.16 15.54 -29.38
C LYS A 793 -14.26 14.70 -28.72
N LYS A 794 -14.03 13.40 -28.53
CA LYS A 794 -15.02 12.46 -27.99
C LYS A 794 -15.33 12.69 -26.52
N TYR A 795 -14.34 13.11 -25.72
CA TYR A 795 -14.49 13.35 -24.29
C TYR A 795 -14.12 14.79 -23.92
N ASP A 796 -14.59 15.27 -22.76
CA ASP A 796 -14.40 16.67 -22.36
C ASP A 796 -13.03 16.94 -21.70
N TRP A 797 -11.93 16.60 -22.37
CA TRP A 797 -10.55 16.79 -21.84
C TRP A 797 -10.21 18.26 -21.54
N ASP A 798 -9.48 18.51 -20.45
CA ASP A 798 -9.01 19.86 -20.09
C ASP A 798 -7.77 20.28 -20.88
N GLY A 799 -6.98 19.31 -21.33
CA GLY A 799 -5.81 19.53 -22.17
C GLY A 799 -5.25 18.24 -22.72
N VAL A 800 -4.16 18.36 -23.46
CA VAL A 800 -3.39 17.25 -24.01
C VAL A 800 -1.91 17.42 -23.67
N ASN A 801 -1.28 16.35 -23.22
CA ASN A 801 0.16 16.24 -23.11
C ASN A 801 0.70 15.35 -24.24
N LEU A 802 1.43 15.96 -25.17
CA LEU A 802 2.21 15.28 -26.19
C LEU A 802 3.57 14.93 -25.59
N ALA A 803 3.68 13.73 -25.04
CA ALA A 803 4.88 13.28 -24.36
C ALA A 803 5.73 12.37 -25.25
N GLU A 804 7.04 12.42 -25.03
CA GLU A 804 7.99 11.42 -25.50
C GLU A 804 7.92 11.06 -27.00
N CYS A 805 7.67 12.06 -27.85
CA CYS A 805 7.55 11.89 -29.30
C CYS A 805 8.92 11.76 -29.99
N TYR A 806 9.50 10.56 -30.03
CA TYR A 806 10.82 10.33 -30.64
C TYR A 806 10.95 8.93 -31.24
N PHE A 807 12.14 8.61 -31.78
CA PHE A 807 12.43 7.29 -32.33
C PHE A 807 12.99 6.35 -31.26
N GLU A 808 12.45 5.14 -31.22
CA GLU A 808 12.90 4.03 -30.37
C GLU A 808 14.32 3.58 -30.73
N THR A 809 15.22 3.41 -29.75
CA THR A 809 16.60 2.94 -30.01
C THR A 809 17.34 2.17 -28.90
N ALA A 810 16.76 1.81 -27.77
CA ALA A 810 17.52 1.24 -26.64
C ALA A 810 18.75 2.13 -26.27
N LYS A 811 20.00 1.72 -26.54
CA LYS A 811 21.21 2.56 -26.33
C LYS A 811 21.80 3.07 -27.65
N GLY A 812 20.94 3.54 -28.55
CA GLY A 812 21.33 4.08 -29.84
C GLY A 812 21.87 3.04 -30.82
N ILE A 813 22.87 3.44 -31.62
CA ILE A 813 23.38 2.68 -32.77
C ILE A 813 24.01 1.32 -32.39
N GLN A 814 24.39 1.13 -31.12
CA GLN A 814 24.98 -0.12 -30.62
C GLN A 814 23.97 -1.28 -30.55
N HIS A 815 22.68 -0.97 -30.58
CA HIS A 815 21.58 -1.95 -30.57
C HIS A 815 20.74 -1.83 -31.85
N PRO A 816 21.30 -2.24 -33.00
CA PRO A 816 20.66 -2.05 -34.31
C PRO A 816 19.30 -2.73 -34.44
N GLU A 817 19.03 -3.76 -33.64
CA GLU A 817 17.75 -4.46 -33.57
C GLU A 817 16.58 -3.58 -33.09
N TYR A 818 16.88 -2.52 -32.33
CA TYR A 818 15.91 -1.54 -31.84
C TYR A 818 16.00 -0.18 -32.52
N PHE A 819 17.00 0.05 -33.38
CA PHE A 819 17.24 1.36 -33.99
C PHE A 819 16.19 1.69 -35.07
N THR A 820 15.37 2.71 -34.79
CA THR A 820 14.31 3.19 -35.71
C THR A 820 14.62 4.61 -36.21
N PRO A 821 14.03 5.04 -37.34
CA PRO A 821 13.05 4.35 -38.19
C PRO A 821 13.68 3.41 -39.22
N MET A 822 13.02 2.32 -39.60
CA MET A 822 13.41 1.47 -40.76
C MET A 822 12.21 1.03 -41.61
N HIS A 823 11.04 1.62 -41.41
CA HIS A 823 9.90 1.42 -42.29
C HIS A 823 10.24 1.78 -43.75
N PRO A 824 9.68 1.09 -44.78
CA PRO A 824 9.98 1.38 -46.18
C PRO A 824 9.80 2.83 -46.62
N SER A 825 8.93 3.61 -45.96
CA SER A 825 8.82 5.07 -46.18
C SER A 825 10.13 5.79 -45.83
N ALA A 826 10.68 5.57 -44.64
CA ALA A 826 11.92 6.18 -44.19
C ALA A 826 13.11 5.77 -45.08
N ILE A 827 13.21 4.48 -45.43
CA ILE A 827 14.27 3.97 -46.31
C ILE A 827 14.23 4.69 -47.67
N ARG A 828 13.04 4.87 -48.26
CA ARG A 828 12.88 5.58 -49.55
C ARG A 828 13.26 7.05 -49.44
N GLU A 829 12.87 7.72 -48.36
CA GLU A 829 13.21 9.13 -48.14
C GLU A 829 14.72 9.34 -48.00
N VAL A 830 15.38 8.50 -47.20
CA VAL A 830 16.84 8.57 -47.02
C VAL A 830 17.58 8.22 -48.30
N TYR A 831 17.18 7.18 -49.02
CA TYR A 831 17.78 6.85 -50.31
C TYR A 831 17.65 8.00 -51.31
N LYS A 832 16.46 8.63 -51.40
CA LYS A 832 16.23 9.76 -52.30
C LYS A 832 17.09 10.98 -51.95
N ARG A 833 17.37 11.20 -50.66
CA ARG A 833 18.09 12.39 -50.18
C ARG A 833 19.60 12.21 -50.14
N TYR A 834 20.07 11.06 -49.68
CA TYR A 834 21.49 10.81 -49.38
C TYR A 834 22.12 9.72 -50.27
N GLY A 835 21.34 9.02 -51.10
CA GLY A 835 21.87 8.10 -52.11
C GLY A 835 22.27 6.71 -51.62
N PHE A 836 21.98 6.33 -50.38
CA PHE A 836 22.27 5.00 -49.82
C PHE A 836 21.04 4.39 -49.11
N TYR A 837 21.00 3.06 -48.97
CA TYR A 837 19.94 2.41 -48.22
C TYR A 837 20.29 2.37 -46.74
N MET A 838 19.39 2.87 -45.90
CA MET A 838 19.59 2.92 -44.44
C MET A 838 19.98 1.58 -43.81
N SER A 839 19.42 0.46 -44.31
CA SER A 839 19.77 -0.89 -43.85
C SER A 839 21.23 -1.27 -44.06
N ASP A 840 21.90 -0.63 -45.01
CA ASP A 840 23.29 -0.92 -45.37
C ASP A 840 24.28 -0.39 -44.34
N LEU A 841 23.87 0.52 -43.47
CA LEU A 841 24.66 0.96 -42.31
C LEU A 841 24.95 -0.18 -41.34
N PHE A 842 24.09 -1.20 -41.29
CA PHE A 842 24.14 -2.27 -40.30
C PHE A 842 24.68 -3.59 -40.86
N LYS A 843 25.20 -3.57 -42.09
CA LYS A 843 25.76 -4.75 -42.76
C LYS A 843 27.28 -4.64 -42.77
N PRO A 844 28.04 -5.49 -42.05
CA PRO A 844 29.51 -5.39 -42.00
C PRO A 844 30.23 -5.51 -43.35
N TYR A 845 29.56 -6.07 -44.36
CA TYR A 845 30.09 -6.22 -45.72
C TYR A 845 29.70 -5.07 -46.66
N SER A 846 28.94 -4.09 -46.16
CA SER A 846 28.54 -2.91 -46.93
C SER A 846 29.64 -1.86 -46.88
N GLY A 847 29.87 -1.16 -48.00
CA GLY A 847 30.72 0.05 -48.02
C GLY A 847 30.16 1.23 -47.22
N TYR A 848 28.98 1.07 -46.62
CA TYR A 848 28.31 2.06 -45.77
C TYR A 848 28.28 1.64 -44.29
N TYR A 849 28.98 0.58 -43.89
CA TYR A 849 28.91 0.07 -42.52
C TYR A 849 29.28 1.16 -41.50
N TRP A 850 28.44 1.36 -40.48
CA TRP A 850 28.51 2.53 -39.59
C TRP A 850 29.84 2.65 -38.82
N GLN A 851 30.54 1.53 -38.58
CA GLN A 851 31.85 1.53 -37.93
C GLN A 851 32.97 2.03 -38.84
N ASP A 852 32.78 1.94 -40.15
CA ASP A 852 33.78 2.28 -41.16
C ASP A 852 33.52 3.63 -41.82
N CYS A 853 32.28 4.12 -41.82
CA CYS A 853 31.88 5.36 -42.51
C CYS A 853 30.97 6.25 -41.67
N TYR A 854 31.59 7.11 -40.85
CA TYR A 854 30.89 7.99 -39.91
C TYR A 854 30.03 9.08 -40.59
N GLU A 855 30.34 9.48 -41.82
CA GLU A 855 29.59 10.50 -42.57
C GLU A 855 28.13 10.10 -42.84
N TYR A 856 27.88 8.87 -43.28
CA TYR A 856 26.52 8.37 -43.53
C TYR A 856 25.71 8.16 -42.25
N LEU A 857 26.40 7.93 -41.13
CA LEU A 857 25.77 7.86 -39.81
C LEU A 857 25.30 9.24 -39.35
N GLU A 858 26.07 10.30 -39.61
CA GLU A 858 25.65 11.68 -39.33
C GLU A 858 24.47 12.11 -40.22
N ASP A 859 24.44 11.71 -41.49
CA ASP A 859 23.27 11.91 -42.37
C ASP A 859 22.01 11.28 -41.78
N MET A 860 22.14 10.10 -41.16
CA MET A 860 21.05 9.45 -40.46
C MET A 860 20.58 10.20 -39.22
N TYR A 861 21.50 10.70 -38.40
CA TYR A 861 21.12 11.52 -37.25
C TYR A 861 20.44 12.83 -37.69
N ALA A 862 20.92 13.46 -38.76
CA ALA A 862 20.29 14.65 -39.34
C ALA A 862 18.86 14.37 -39.83
N TYR A 863 18.64 13.27 -40.55
CA TYR A 863 17.31 12.85 -40.98
C TYR A 863 16.36 12.64 -39.79
N ARG A 864 16.85 11.94 -38.74
CA ARG A 864 16.05 11.66 -37.55
C ARG A 864 15.63 12.94 -36.82
N ARG A 865 16.56 13.86 -36.61
CA ARG A 865 16.27 15.19 -36.03
C ARG A 865 15.19 15.93 -36.81
N GLU A 866 15.36 16.06 -38.13
CA GLU A 866 14.40 16.78 -38.99
C GLU A 866 13.02 16.13 -38.93
N LYS A 867 12.96 14.80 -38.98
CA LYS A 867 11.68 14.09 -38.97
C LYS A 867 10.97 14.18 -37.62
N VAL A 868 11.69 14.08 -36.50
CA VAL A 868 11.10 14.29 -35.16
C VAL A 868 10.52 15.70 -35.04
N LYS A 869 11.27 16.74 -35.45
CA LYS A 869 10.76 18.13 -35.46
C LYS A 869 9.52 18.28 -36.34
N TYR A 870 9.52 17.67 -37.53
CA TYR A 870 8.38 17.69 -38.45
C TYR A 870 7.13 17.04 -37.86
N VAL A 871 7.27 15.86 -37.24
CA VAL A 871 6.16 15.13 -36.61
C VAL A 871 5.57 15.94 -35.45
N HIS A 872 6.40 16.52 -34.59
CA HIS A 872 5.91 17.44 -33.54
C HIS A 872 5.12 18.60 -34.12
N GLN A 873 5.66 19.26 -35.15
CA GLN A 873 4.97 20.39 -35.79
C GLN A 873 3.59 19.98 -36.33
N ARG A 874 3.48 18.79 -36.93
CA ARG A 874 2.22 18.26 -37.46
C ARG A 874 1.18 17.96 -36.38
N PHE A 875 1.60 17.38 -35.25
CA PHE A 875 0.72 17.21 -34.10
C PHE A 875 0.30 18.56 -33.52
N LEU A 876 1.23 19.51 -33.37
CA LEU A 876 0.94 20.85 -32.85
C LEU A 876 -0.03 21.62 -33.75
N ASP A 877 0.16 21.61 -35.07
CA ASP A 877 -0.79 22.22 -36.03
C ASP A 877 -2.21 21.68 -35.84
N ALA A 878 -2.35 20.35 -35.67
CA ALA A 878 -3.63 19.70 -35.44
C ALA A 878 -4.23 20.04 -34.07
N PHE A 879 -3.44 19.96 -33.01
CA PHE A 879 -3.89 20.22 -31.64
C PHE A 879 -4.28 21.68 -31.44
N TYR A 880 -3.53 22.63 -31.98
CA TYR A 880 -3.88 24.05 -31.90
C TYR A 880 -5.10 24.41 -32.77
N SER A 881 -5.27 23.76 -33.92
CA SER A 881 -6.50 23.91 -34.71
C SER A 881 -7.74 23.47 -33.93
N MET A 882 -7.65 22.38 -33.17
CA MET A 882 -8.71 21.94 -32.27
C MET A 882 -8.84 22.85 -31.04
N ALA A 883 -7.75 23.20 -30.37
CA ALA A 883 -7.76 24.03 -29.16
C ALA A 883 -8.42 25.39 -29.42
N ALA A 884 -8.28 25.96 -30.62
CA ALA A 884 -8.98 27.18 -31.03
C ALA A 884 -10.51 27.07 -30.96
N THR A 885 -11.06 25.85 -31.00
CA THR A 885 -12.51 25.59 -30.87
C THR A 885 -12.97 25.40 -29.42
N LYS A 886 -12.04 25.28 -28.47
CA LYS A 886 -12.31 25.01 -27.05
C LYS A 886 -11.47 25.92 -26.15
N LYS A 887 -12.04 27.06 -25.74
CA LYS A 887 -11.40 28.01 -24.82
C LYS A 887 -10.92 27.32 -23.54
N GLY A 888 -9.75 27.68 -23.05
CA GLY A 888 -9.15 27.05 -21.87
C GLY A 888 -8.56 25.67 -22.07
N PHE A 889 -8.51 25.14 -23.31
CA PHE A 889 -7.86 23.86 -23.61
C PHE A 889 -6.35 24.01 -23.68
N GLU A 890 -5.64 23.27 -22.83
CA GLU A 890 -4.19 23.38 -22.71
C GLU A 890 -3.43 22.37 -23.56
N VAL A 891 -2.33 22.82 -24.19
CA VAL A 891 -1.37 21.95 -24.87
C VAL A 891 -0.07 21.94 -24.08
N ILE A 892 0.39 20.75 -23.72
CA ILE A 892 1.64 20.46 -23.04
C ILE A 892 2.49 19.59 -23.98
N VAL A 893 3.80 19.84 -23.99
CA VAL A 893 4.77 18.96 -24.67
C VAL A 893 5.81 18.52 -23.65
N THR A 894 5.94 17.22 -23.43
CA THR A 894 7.03 16.64 -22.62
C THR A 894 8.20 16.27 -23.51
N THR A 895 9.38 16.79 -23.18
CA THR A 895 10.63 16.49 -23.87
C THR A 895 11.68 16.01 -22.88
N MET A 896 12.47 15.03 -23.31
CA MET A 896 13.67 14.65 -22.58
C MET A 896 14.69 15.79 -22.57
N ASP A 897 15.42 15.94 -21.47
CA ASP A 897 16.48 16.91 -21.23
C ASP A 897 17.74 16.56 -22.03
N SER A 898 17.72 16.85 -23.33
CA SER A 898 18.87 16.63 -24.21
C SER A 898 20.02 17.63 -23.99
N TYR A 899 19.83 18.65 -23.15
CA TYR A 899 20.91 19.54 -22.73
C TYR A 899 21.74 18.92 -21.61
N GLY A 900 21.10 18.46 -20.54
CA GLY A 900 21.76 17.75 -19.46
C GLY A 900 22.16 16.32 -19.83
N SER A 901 21.63 15.78 -20.93
CA SER A 901 21.95 14.45 -21.47
C SER A 901 22.15 14.48 -23.00
N PRO A 902 23.30 15.00 -23.49
CA PRO A 902 23.54 15.24 -24.91
C PRO A 902 23.53 14.01 -25.82
N GLU A 903 23.83 12.83 -25.28
CA GLU A 903 23.76 11.57 -26.06
C GLU A 903 22.34 11.23 -26.52
N LEU A 904 21.30 11.64 -25.78
CA LEU A 904 19.90 11.48 -26.18
C LEU A 904 19.58 12.08 -27.56
N LYS A 905 20.33 13.12 -27.97
CA LYS A 905 20.18 13.75 -29.28
C LYS A 905 20.35 12.73 -30.41
N LYS A 906 21.38 11.89 -30.32
CA LYS A 906 21.68 10.86 -31.30
C LYS A 906 20.88 9.58 -31.04
N GLU A 907 20.68 9.24 -29.77
CA GLU A 907 19.91 8.05 -29.40
C GLU A 907 18.45 8.18 -29.81
N LEU A 908 17.77 9.29 -29.53
CA LEU A 908 16.33 9.44 -29.77
C LEU A 908 16.01 10.25 -31.04
N GLY A 909 16.97 11.02 -31.55
CA GLY A 909 16.71 12.02 -32.61
C GLY A 909 15.97 13.26 -32.08
N LEU A 910 15.91 13.42 -30.76
CA LEU A 910 15.19 14.49 -30.08
C LEU A 910 16.17 15.58 -29.62
N TYR A 911 15.95 16.80 -30.09
CA TYR A 911 16.77 17.97 -29.75
C TYR A 911 15.87 18.99 -29.07
N THR A 912 16.12 19.25 -27.79
CA THR A 912 15.30 20.16 -26.97
C THR A 912 15.31 21.59 -27.53
N GLU A 913 16.37 21.98 -28.24
CA GLU A 913 16.43 23.25 -28.97
C GLU A 913 15.29 23.42 -29.99
N ASP A 914 15.00 22.36 -30.74
CA ASP A 914 13.96 22.38 -31.76
C ASP A 914 12.56 22.43 -31.13
N ILE A 915 12.40 21.76 -29.98
CA ILE A 915 11.17 21.82 -29.19
C ILE A 915 10.95 23.22 -28.60
N ILE A 916 12.01 23.88 -28.10
CA ILE A 916 11.94 25.28 -27.62
C ILE A 916 11.59 26.24 -28.76
N GLU A 917 12.09 26.02 -29.98
CA GLU A 917 11.70 26.82 -31.15
C GLU A 917 10.20 26.66 -31.44
N LEU A 918 9.69 25.43 -31.40
CA LEU A 918 8.25 25.18 -31.52
C LEU A 918 7.47 25.79 -30.35
N GLN A 919 8.00 25.74 -29.13
CA GLN A 919 7.38 26.36 -27.95
C GLN A 919 7.19 27.85 -28.16
N LYS A 920 8.20 28.56 -28.69
CA LYS A 920 8.10 29.99 -29.00
C LYS A 920 7.10 30.30 -30.11
N LYS A 921 6.91 29.36 -31.05
CA LYS A 921 5.94 29.50 -32.15
C LYS A 921 4.50 29.30 -31.70
N TYR A 922 4.23 28.29 -30.87
CA TYR A 922 2.87 27.87 -30.51
C TYR A 922 2.44 28.32 -29.10
N GLY A 923 3.37 28.58 -28.19
CA GLY A 923 3.12 29.03 -26.82
C GLY A 923 2.65 27.94 -25.85
N PHE A 924 2.90 26.66 -26.16
CA PHE A 924 2.55 25.54 -25.28
C PHE A 924 3.37 25.55 -23.99
N HIS A 925 2.88 24.83 -22.99
CA HIS A 925 3.65 24.57 -21.77
C HIS A 925 4.66 23.45 -22.03
N LEU A 926 5.92 23.70 -21.69
CA LEU A 926 7.02 22.78 -21.92
C LEU A 926 7.35 22.04 -20.63
N GLN A 927 7.16 20.74 -20.63
CA GLN A 927 7.55 19.85 -19.54
C GLN A 927 8.92 19.23 -19.85
N ILE A 928 9.86 19.40 -18.92
CA ILE A 928 11.20 18.84 -19.03
C ILE A 928 11.30 17.58 -18.19
N GLU A 929 11.76 16.50 -18.83
CA GLU A 929 11.98 15.20 -18.21
C GLU A 929 13.46 14.82 -18.23
N ASP A 930 14.01 14.35 -17.11
CA ASP A 930 15.36 13.80 -17.07
C ASP A 930 15.38 12.30 -17.43
N PRO A 931 16.42 11.80 -18.12
CA PRO A 931 16.44 10.39 -18.50
C PRO A 931 16.66 9.47 -17.29
N GLN A 932 16.18 8.23 -17.40
CA GLN A 932 16.25 7.18 -16.37
C GLN A 932 17.59 7.09 -15.61
N ARG A 933 18.71 7.22 -16.32
CA ARG A 933 20.07 7.14 -15.75
C ARG A 933 20.36 8.21 -14.68
N ARG A 934 19.59 9.31 -14.65
CA ARG A 934 19.73 10.42 -13.70
C ARG A 934 18.76 10.33 -12.52
N TRP A 935 17.78 9.44 -12.53
CA TRP A 935 16.76 9.32 -11.46
C TRP A 935 17.35 8.93 -10.09
N SER A 936 18.59 8.44 -10.07
CA SER A 936 19.36 8.14 -8.85
C SER A 936 20.43 9.18 -8.51
N GLU A 937 20.34 10.38 -9.09
CA GLU A 937 21.14 11.55 -8.69
C GLU A 937 20.44 12.35 -7.57
N SER A 938 21.15 13.32 -6.99
CA SER A 938 20.62 14.22 -5.96
C SER A 938 19.31 14.90 -6.39
N PRO A 939 18.34 15.13 -5.46
CA PRO A 939 17.16 15.95 -5.74
C PRO A 939 17.48 17.37 -6.27
N LEU A 940 18.68 17.88 -5.99
CA LEU A 940 19.13 19.20 -6.48
C LEU A 940 19.17 19.32 -8.01
N ARG A 941 19.21 18.21 -8.75
CA ARG A 941 19.19 18.25 -10.23
C ARG A 941 17.95 18.97 -10.79
N TYR A 942 16.80 18.88 -10.13
CA TYR A 942 15.59 19.59 -10.58
C TYR A 942 15.69 21.09 -10.38
N LYS A 943 16.48 21.54 -9.41
CA LYS A 943 16.87 22.95 -9.29
C LYS A 943 17.73 23.38 -10.47
N GLU A 944 18.73 22.58 -10.83
CA GLU A 944 19.60 22.85 -11.98
C GLU A 944 18.80 22.93 -13.28
N ILE A 945 17.87 22.00 -13.50
CA ILE A 945 16.94 21.99 -14.64
C ILE A 945 16.09 23.27 -14.63
N GLY A 946 15.41 23.58 -13.53
CA GLY A 946 14.55 24.77 -13.45
C GLY A 946 15.32 26.08 -13.66
N ASP A 947 16.47 26.23 -13.01
CA ASP A 947 17.34 27.40 -13.17
C ASP A 947 17.81 27.53 -14.63
N PHE A 948 18.25 26.45 -15.27
CA PHE A 948 18.72 26.48 -16.66
C PHE A 948 17.60 26.80 -17.66
N TYR A 949 16.47 26.10 -17.61
CA TYR A 949 15.40 26.25 -18.60
C TYR A 949 14.61 27.57 -18.45
N SER A 950 14.58 28.15 -17.25
CA SER A 950 14.05 29.51 -17.04
C SER A 950 14.83 30.60 -17.80
N THR A 951 16.05 30.32 -18.26
CA THR A 951 16.81 31.22 -19.16
C THR A 951 16.44 31.07 -20.64
N LYS A 952 15.67 30.03 -21.01
CA LYS A 952 15.36 29.66 -22.39
C LYS A 952 13.91 29.96 -22.79
N ILE A 953 12.99 29.81 -21.85
CA ILE A 953 11.55 30.05 -21.97
C ILE A 953 11.02 30.83 -20.75
N GLU A 954 9.83 31.41 -20.86
CA GLU A 954 9.14 32.05 -19.74
C GLU A 954 8.91 31.05 -18.61
N LYS A 955 9.20 31.44 -17.36
CA LYS A 955 9.13 30.53 -16.20
C LYS A 955 7.71 29.97 -16.01
N GLU A 956 6.70 30.79 -16.28
CA GLU A 956 5.27 30.47 -16.23
C GLU A 956 4.87 29.33 -17.20
N LYS A 957 5.66 29.11 -18.26
CA LYS A 957 5.44 28.07 -19.27
C LYS A 957 6.17 26.76 -18.98
N MET A 958 6.88 26.66 -17.87
CA MET A 958 7.74 25.53 -17.54
C MET A 958 7.06 24.54 -16.59
N LEU A 959 7.16 23.24 -16.91
CA LEU A 959 6.84 22.13 -16.03
C LEU A 959 8.08 21.25 -15.85
N ILE A 960 8.15 20.56 -14.71
CA ILE A 960 9.15 19.52 -14.46
C ILE A 960 8.44 18.18 -14.33
N ASP A 961 8.93 17.15 -15.01
CA ASP A 961 8.52 15.76 -14.80
C ASP A 961 9.34 15.11 -13.68
N LEU A 962 8.67 14.52 -12.69
CA LEU A 962 9.28 13.90 -11.52
C LEU A 962 9.08 12.40 -11.50
N ASN A 963 10.17 11.68 -11.74
CA ASN A 963 10.19 10.23 -11.69
C ASN A 963 10.51 9.72 -10.27
N ILE A 964 9.53 9.06 -9.64
CA ILE A 964 9.67 8.33 -8.37
C ILE A 964 9.40 6.86 -8.67
N LEU A 965 10.44 6.04 -8.82
CA LEU A 965 10.30 4.68 -9.34
C LEU A 965 11.42 3.75 -8.84
N SER A 966 11.13 2.45 -8.81
CA SER A 966 12.09 1.42 -8.40
C SER A 966 13.03 1.01 -9.55
N PHE A 967 14.06 1.82 -9.80
CA PHE A 967 15.12 1.52 -10.78
C PHE A 967 16.50 1.31 -10.15
N ARG A 968 16.62 1.49 -8.84
CA ARG A 968 17.87 1.30 -8.11
C ARG A 968 18.12 -0.19 -7.90
N SER A 969 19.38 -0.61 -8.09
CA SER A 969 19.82 -1.95 -7.73
C SER A 969 20.61 -1.90 -6.42
N PRO A 970 20.47 -2.91 -5.53
CA PRO A 970 21.33 -3.09 -4.36
C PRO A 970 22.83 -3.17 -4.70
N ASP A 971 23.18 -3.55 -5.93
CA ASP A 971 24.56 -3.78 -6.36
C ASP A 971 25.33 -2.48 -6.67
N ASN A 972 24.61 -1.36 -6.84
CA ASN A 972 25.21 -0.06 -7.14
C ASN A 972 25.28 0.79 -5.87
N PRO A 973 26.46 1.32 -5.49
CA PRO A 973 26.56 2.21 -4.33
C PRO A 973 25.84 3.53 -4.63
N LEU A 974 24.78 3.80 -3.88
CA LEU A 974 23.98 5.03 -3.96
C LEU A 974 24.12 5.85 -2.68
N PRO A 975 23.97 7.19 -2.74
CA PRO A 975 23.94 8.04 -1.55
C PRO A 975 22.61 7.96 -0.79
N PHE A 976 21.68 7.12 -1.24
CA PHE A 976 20.33 6.96 -0.71
C PHE A 976 20.16 5.59 -0.07
N PRO A 977 19.44 5.49 1.07
CA PRO A 977 19.36 4.26 1.82
C PRO A 977 18.27 3.31 1.31
N THR A 978 17.40 3.74 0.40
CA THR A 978 16.26 2.97 -0.13
C THR A 978 16.32 2.81 -1.65
N LEU A 979 15.70 1.73 -2.15
CA LEU A 979 15.65 1.42 -3.59
C LEU A 979 14.60 2.23 -4.36
N ILE A 980 13.70 2.89 -3.65
CA ILE A 980 12.74 3.85 -4.19
C ILE A 980 12.92 5.19 -3.47
N GLN A 981 12.65 6.31 -4.16
CA GLN A 981 12.73 7.65 -3.59
C GLN A 981 11.56 7.86 -2.62
N THR A 982 11.77 7.56 -1.34
CA THR A 982 10.75 7.60 -0.28
C THR A 982 11.18 8.48 0.90
N GLY A 983 10.23 8.89 1.73
CA GLY A 983 10.47 9.72 2.91
C GLY A 983 11.17 11.04 2.57
N THR A 984 12.20 11.39 3.34
CA THR A 984 12.96 12.64 3.17
C THR A 984 13.42 12.89 1.72
N GLU A 985 13.85 11.86 0.99
CA GLU A 985 14.25 12.04 -0.41
C GLU A 985 13.07 12.48 -1.29
N CYS A 986 11.93 11.77 -1.17
CA CYS A 986 10.69 12.10 -1.89
C CYS A 986 10.28 13.55 -1.61
N PHE A 987 10.28 13.96 -0.34
CA PHE A 987 9.87 15.29 0.06
C PHE A 987 10.77 16.37 -0.54
N HIS A 988 12.08 16.13 -0.61
CA HIS A 988 13.01 17.05 -1.29
C HIS A 988 12.76 17.13 -2.80
N LEU A 989 12.47 16.01 -3.47
CA LEU A 989 12.15 16.03 -4.90
C LEU A 989 10.94 16.94 -5.17
N ILE A 990 9.89 16.83 -4.37
CA ILE A 990 8.70 17.68 -4.51
C ILE A 990 8.99 19.13 -4.15
N ASN A 991 9.61 19.37 -2.99
CA ASN A 991 9.86 20.71 -2.46
C ASN A 991 10.74 21.55 -3.40
N ILE A 992 11.84 20.95 -3.88
CA ILE A 992 12.77 21.61 -4.80
C ILE A 992 12.07 21.90 -6.12
N SER A 993 11.34 20.94 -6.68
CA SER A 993 10.66 21.12 -7.96
C SER A 993 9.59 22.19 -7.90
N ALA A 994 8.81 22.24 -6.81
CA ALA A 994 7.82 23.27 -6.54
C ALA A 994 8.42 24.68 -6.43
N SER A 995 9.68 24.81 -6.02
CA SER A 995 10.42 26.08 -5.98
C SER A 995 11.09 26.44 -7.31
N SER A 996 11.35 25.43 -8.15
CA SER A 996 12.13 25.55 -9.39
C SER A 996 11.24 25.85 -10.60
N ALA A 997 10.04 25.27 -10.63
CA ALA A 997 9.03 25.51 -11.67
C ALA A 997 7.66 25.84 -11.02
N PRO A 998 6.79 26.61 -11.70
CA PRO A 998 5.44 26.88 -11.22
C PRO A 998 4.59 25.61 -11.09
N ARG A 999 4.85 24.62 -11.94
CA ARG A 999 4.12 23.35 -12.01
C ARG A 999 5.12 22.21 -12.14
N PHE A 1000 4.78 21.06 -11.58
CA PHE A 1000 5.53 19.82 -11.71
C PHE A 1000 4.52 18.67 -11.75
N VAL A 1001 4.88 17.58 -12.43
CA VAL A 1001 4.03 16.40 -12.55
C VAL A 1001 4.79 15.20 -12.03
N ILE A 1002 4.16 14.41 -11.18
CA ILE A 1002 4.76 13.20 -10.62
C ILE A 1002 4.37 12.00 -11.50
N TYR A 1003 5.37 11.21 -11.89
CA TYR A 1003 5.17 9.97 -12.64
C TYR A 1003 4.32 9.00 -11.82
N SER A 1004 3.11 8.72 -12.29
CA SER A 1004 2.13 7.76 -11.78
C SER A 1004 1.81 7.85 -10.28
N GLU A 1005 0.54 8.05 -9.93
CA GLU A 1005 0.10 7.94 -8.52
C GLU A 1005 0.44 6.59 -7.88
N ALA A 1006 0.47 5.51 -8.67
CA ALA A 1006 0.80 4.16 -8.21
C ALA A 1006 2.29 3.94 -7.92
N SER A 1007 3.16 4.87 -8.32
CA SER A 1007 4.62 4.75 -8.14
C SER A 1007 5.08 5.24 -6.76
N VAL A 1008 4.33 6.15 -6.15
CA VAL A 1008 4.69 6.76 -4.88
C VAL A 1008 4.23 5.86 -3.73
N ASN A 1009 5.13 5.65 -2.77
CA ASN A 1009 4.80 4.92 -1.55
C ASN A 1009 3.63 5.60 -0.82
N SER A 1010 2.65 4.80 -0.40
CA SER A 1010 1.42 5.30 0.24
C SER A 1010 1.71 6.10 1.52
N GLN A 1011 2.76 5.75 2.26
CA GLN A 1011 3.18 6.50 3.46
C GLN A 1011 3.67 7.93 3.18
N ASP A 1012 4.04 8.25 1.94
CA ASP A 1012 4.54 9.56 1.55
C ASP A 1012 3.42 10.47 1.00
N MET A 1013 2.34 9.88 0.47
CA MET A 1013 1.22 10.62 -0.14
C MET A 1013 0.64 11.73 0.76
N PRO A 1014 0.40 11.54 2.07
CA PRO A 1014 -0.12 12.60 2.94
C PRO A 1014 0.83 13.80 3.11
N TRP A 1015 2.12 13.65 2.78
CA TRP A 1015 3.15 14.68 2.98
C TRP A 1015 3.39 15.53 1.73
N LEU A 1016 3.06 15.04 0.54
CA LEU A 1016 3.43 15.70 -0.72
C LEU A 1016 2.84 17.10 -0.86
N ALA A 1017 1.58 17.30 -0.43
CA ALA A 1017 0.95 18.62 -0.44
C ALA A 1017 1.69 19.60 0.50
N TYR A 1018 2.22 19.13 1.63
CA TYR A 1018 3.05 19.96 2.49
C TYR A 1018 4.39 20.27 1.83
N ALA A 1019 5.02 19.30 1.18
CA ALA A 1019 6.27 19.52 0.44
C ALA A 1019 6.11 20.49 -0.73
N ALA A 1020 4.96 20.48 -1.42
CA ALA A 1020 4.66 21.33 -2.57
C ALA A 1020 4.45 22.82 -2.25
N ALA A 1021 4.39 23.21 -0.97
CA ALA A 1021 4.15 24.60 -0.55
C ALA A 1021 5.46 25.40 -0.33
N SER A 1022 6.55 25.06 -1.03
CA SER A 1022 7.90 25.57 -0.76
C SER A 1022 8.13 27.07 -1.04
N ASP A 1023 7.21 27.72 -1.76
CA ASP A 1023 7.21 29.15 -2.04
C ASP A 1023 6.35 29.98 -1.05
N VAL A 1024 5.82 29.36 0.02
CA VAL A 1024 5.09 30.06 1.08
C VAL A 1024 6.07 30.54 2.16
N ASP A 1025 6.26 31.85 2.25
CA ASP A 1025 7.00 32.46 3.35
C ASP A 1025 6.07 32.71 4.53
N PHE A 1026 6.42 32.26 5.75
CA PHE A 1026 5.60 32.53 6.93
C PHE A 1026 6.36 32.52 8.25
N TYR A 1027 5.93 33.31 9.23
CA TYR A 1027 6.42 33.13 10.61
C TYR A 1027 5.26 33.23 11.59
N TYR A 1028 5.47 32.66 12.77
CA TYR A 1028 4.49 32.62 13.84
C TYR A 1028 4.95 33.49 15.01
N GLU A 1029 4.10 34.40 15.45
CA GLU A 1029 4.37 35.27 16.58
C GLU A 1029 3.07 35.56 17.34
N ASN A 1030 3.06 35.31 18.67
CA ASN A 1030 1.95 35.70 19.57
C ASN A 1030 0.53 35.27 19.11
N GLY A 1031 0.38 34.04 18.59
CA GLY A 1031 -0.92 33.56 18.12
C GLY A 1031 -1.31 34.08 16.73
N LYS A 1032 -0.36 34.62 15.97
CA LYS A 1032 -0.56 35.13 14.61
C LYS A 1032 0.44 34.50 13.65
N TYR A 1033 -0.04 34.09 12.47
CA TYR A 1033 0.80 33.81 11.33
C TYR A 1033 0.90 35.03 10.44
N HIS A 1034 2.11 35.42 10.10
CA HIS A 1034 2.38 36.38 9.03
C HIS A 1034 2.84 35.58 7.83
N VAL A 1035 2.10 35.65 6.74
CA VAL A 1035 2.33 34.82 5.54
C VAL A 1035 2.51 35.70 4.31
N SER A 1036 3.34 35.26 3.37
CA SER A 1036 3.47 35.83 2.04
C SER A 1036 3.64 34.71 1.03
N SER A 1037 2.79 34.69 -0.01
CA SER A 1037 2.84 33.65 -1.03
C SER A 1037 2.39 34.20 -2.39
N PRO A 1038 3.06 33.87 -3.50
CA PRO A 1038 2.63 34.25 -4.85
C PRO A 1038 1.36 33.51 -5.30
N ARG A 1039 0.99 32.43 -4.60
CA ARG A 1039 -0.15 31.57 -4.93
C ARG A 1039 -0.99 31.26 -3.70
N SER A 1040 -2.29 31.05 -3.89
CA SER A 1040 -3.16 30.57 -2.83
C SER A 1040 -2.67 29.21 -2.30
N PHE A 1041 -2.87 28.99 -1.00
CA PHE A 1041 -2.47 27.78 -0.30
C PHE A 1041 -3.50 27.41 0.76
N ILE A 1042 -3.31 26.25 1.38
CA ILE A 1042 -4.18 25.75 2.45
C ILE A 1042 -3.41 25.77 3.77
N LEU A 1043 -4.02 26.39 4.79
CA LEU A 1043 -3.60 26.28 6.17
C LEU A 1043 -4.40 25.15 6.84
N SER A 1044 -3.71 24.15 7.38
CA SER A 1044 -4.26 22.99 8.07
C SER A 1044 -4.00 23.14 9.57
N LEU A 1045 -5.04 23.36 10.37
CA LEU A 1045 -4.90 23.63 11.80
C LEU A 1045 -5.50 22.51 12.67
N PRO A 1046 -5.06 22.36 13.93
CA PRO A 1046 -5.61 21.36 14.84
C PRO A 1046 -7.13 21.43 15.00
N PRO A 1047 -7.80 20.31 15.37
CA PRO A 1047 -9.25 20.25 15.60
C PRO A 1047 -9.80 21.28 16.59
N ALA A 1048 -8.95 21.78 17.50
CA ALA A 1048 -9.27 22.79 18.48
C ALA A 1048 -9.46 24.20 17.89
N ILE A 1049 -8.87 24.50 16.72
CA ILE A 1049 -8.93 25.81 16.07
C ILE A 1049 -9.93 25.74 14.91
N ARG A 1050 -11.17 26.12 15.19
CA ARG A 1050 -12.31 26.07 14.26
C ARG A 1050 -12.63 27.41 13.58
N LEU A 1051 -11.99 28.46 14.05
CA LEU A 1051 -12.14 29.83 13.58
C LEU A 1051 -10.75 30.46 13.45
N ILE A 1052 -10.55 31.24 12.39
CA ILE A 1052 -9.39 32.12 12.22
C ILE A 1052 -9.88 33.51 11.82
N ASN A 1053 -9.08 34.53 12.10
CA ASN A 1053 -9.25 35.86 11.53
C ASN A 1053 -8.15 36.09 10.48
N LEU A 1054 -8.55 36.22 9.21
CA LEU A 1054 -7.70 36.50 8.06
C LEU A 1054 -7.93 37.97 7.65
N ASP A 1055 -6.95 38.84 7.89
CA ASP A 1055 -7.02 40.28 7.58
C ASP A 1055 -8.36 40.95 7.97
N ASP A 1056 -8.74 40.81 9.24
CA ASP A 1056 -9.99 41.31 9.82
C ASP A 1056 -11.28 40.58 9.39
N GLN A 1057 -11.16 39.48 8.63
CA GLN A 1057 -12.28 38.64 8.24
C GLN A 1057 -12.26 37.28 8.95
N TYR A 1058 -13.34 36.95 9.67
CA TYR A 1058 -13.50 35.65 10.31
C TYR A 1058 -13.88 34.55 9.31
N ILE A 1059 -13.13 33.44 9.34
CA ILE A 1059 -13.31 32.28 8.45
C ILE A 1059 -13.33 31.01 9.31
N THR A 1060 -14.24 30.08 9.01
CA THR A 1060 -14.29 28.76 9.66
C THR A 1060 -13.66 27.71 8.75
N GLY A 1061 -13.03 26.71 9.36
CA GLY A 1061 -12.38 25.62 8.61
C GLY A 1061 -13.39 24.69 7.92
N PHE A 1062 -12.92 23.98 6.90
CA PHE A 1062 -13.62 22.86 6.24
C PHE A 1062 -12.76 21.59 6.29
N ARG A 1063 -13.32 20.39 6.03
CA ARG A 1063 -12.61 19.08 5.91
C ARG A 1063 -11.37 18.96 6.82
N ASP A 1064 -11.53 18.68 8.12
CA ASP A 1064 -10.43 18.63 9.09
C ASP A 1064 -9.72 19.98 9.35
N ASN A 1065 -10.48 21.07 9.46
CA ASN A 1065 -9.98 22.42 9.78
C ASN A 1065 -8.92 22.95 8.79
N LEU A 1066 -9.23 22.82 7.50
CA LEU A 1066 -8.52 23.45 6.40
C LEU A 1066 -9.08 24.84 6.11
N TYR A 1067 -8.19 25.78 5.80
CA TYR A 1067 -8.51 27.16 5.49
C TYR A 1067 -7.81 27.56 4.20
N LEU A 1068 -8.58 28.02 3.21
CA LEU A 1068 -8.04 28.55 1.96
C LEU A 1068 -7.53 29.97 2.19
N ILE A 1069 -6.24 30.18 2.00
CA ILE A 1069 -5.57 31.48 2.09
C ILE A 1069 -5.28 31.98 0.67
N PRO A 1070 -5.74 33.18 0.28
CA PRO A 1070 -5.43 33.77 -1.01
C PRO A 1070 -3.93 34.02 -1.22
N ALA A 1071 -3.54 34.27 -2.47
CA ALA A 1071 -2.22 34.77 -2.82
C ALA A 1071 -2.05 36.21 -2.32
N GLY A 1072 -0.87 36.52 -1.81
CA GLY A 1072 -0.54 37.84 -1.25
C GLY A 1072 0.13 37.73 0.10
N THR A 1073 0.14 38.86 0.82
CA THR A 1073 0.65 38.96 2.19
C THR A 1073 -0.53 39.12 3.13
N HIS A 1074 -0.61 38.26 4.14
CA HIS A 1074 -1.74 38.20 5.06
C HIS A 1074 -1.28 38.05 6.52
N THR A 1075 -2.13 38.51 7.45
CA THR A 1075 -2.01 38.20 8.88
C THR A 1075 -3.18 37.31 9.30
N ILE A 1076 -2.87 36.17 9.90
CA ILE A 1076 -3.85 35.16 10.33
C ILE A 1076 -3.79 35.03 11.85
N ASP A 1077 -4.81 35.51 12.56
CA ASP A 1077 -4.92 35.40 14.02
C ASP A 1077 -5.72 34.14 14.39
N ILE A 1078 -5.14 33.31 15.27
CA ILE A 1078 -5.71 32.04 15.74
C ILE A 1078 -6.07 32.06 17.24
N ASN A 1079 -6.00 33.23 17.89
CA ASN A 1079 -6.30 33.37 19.32
C ASN A 1079 -7.79 33.13 19.62
N GLU A 1080 -8.69 33.50 18.71
CA GLU A 1080 -10.11 33.17 18.82
C GLU A 1080 -10.39 31.83 18.13
N GLN A 1081 -10.51 30.76 18.92
CA GLN A 1081 -10.49 29.39 18.40
C GLN A 1081 -11.87 28.82 18.06
N ASN A 1082 -12.96 29.40 18.58
CA ASN A 1082 -14.31 28.86 18.41
C ASN A 1082 -15.30 29.96 18.08
N PRO A 1083 -16.18 29.77 17.08
CA PRO A 1083 -17.27 30.69 16.83
C PRO A 1083 -18.26 30.67 18.01
N SER A 1084 -18.89 31.82 18.28
CA SER A 1084 -20.02 31.89 19.20
C SER A 1084 -21.12 30.89 18.82
N VAL A 1085 -21.85 30.36 19.82
CA VAL A 1085 -22.88 29.32 19.63
C VAL A 1085 -24.04 29.78 18.73
N PHE A 1086 -24.22 31.09 18.57
CA PHE A 1086 -25.21 31.69 17.66
C PHE A 1086 -24.62 32.25 16.37
N SER A 1087 -23.32 32.04 16.13
CA SER A 1087 -22.64 32.55 14.94
C SER A 1087 -23.15 31.87 13.68
N THR A 1088 -23.53 32.68 12.70
CA THR A 1088 -23.94 32.19 11.37
C THR A 1088 -22.76 31.76 10.52
N LEU A 1089 -21.51 32.06 10.94
CA LEU A 1089 -20.29 31.75 10.18
C LEU A 1089 -20.18 30.27 9.81
N ILE A 1090 -20.66 29.36 10.66
CA ILE A 1090 -20.64 27.90 10.42
C ILE A 1090 -21.51 27.52 9.21
N LEU A 1091 -22.53 28.32 8.90
CA LEU A 1091 -23.47 28.09 7.80
C LEU A 1091 -23.00 28.70 6.47
N HIS A 1092 -21.91 29.48 6.45
CA HIS A 1092 -21.46 30.12 5.22
C HIS A 1092 -20.99 29.06 4.21
N PRO A 1093 -21.32 29.20 2.91
CA PRO A 1093 -20.74 28.41 1.84
C PRO A 1093 -19.22 28.59 1.81
N ARG A 1094 -18.50 27.53 1.42
CA ARG A 1094 -17.03 27.47 1.41
C ARG A 1094 -16.50 26.99 0.07
N ILE A 1095 -15.33 27.47 -0.32
CA ILE A 1095 -14.52 26.86 -1.37
C ILE A 1095 -13.76 25.70 -0.73
N LEU A 1096 -14.00 24.49 -1.24
CA LEU A 1096 -13.38 23.24 -0.79
C LEU A 1096 -12.13 22.90 -1.61
N SER A 1097 -12.11 23.28 -2.89
CA SER A 1097 -10.93 23.21 -3.74
C SER A 1097 -11.06 24.17 -4.91
N PHE A 1098 -9.92 24.58 -5.48
CA PHE A 1098 -9.85 25.39 -6.68
C PHE A 1098 -8.61 25.00 -7.49
N THR A 1099 -8.73 24.89 -8.82
CA THR A 1099 -7.61 24.51 -9.69
C THR A 1099 -6.82 25.70 -10.23
N GLY A 1100 -7.33 26.93 -10.08
CA GLY A 1100 -6.60 28.17 -10.38
C GLY A 1100 -5.97 28.79 -9.13
N ASN A 1101 -5.48 30.02 -9.28
CA ASN A 1101 -4.91 30.82 -8.19
C ASN A 1101 -5.93 31.80 -7.63
N VAL A 1102 -6.27 31.71 -6.34
CA VAL A 1102 -7.19 32.66 -5.69
C VAL A 1102 -6.41 33.89 -5.23
N LEU A 1103 -6.80 35.06 -5.73
CA LEU A 1103 -6.19 36.35 -5.38
C LEU A 1103 -6.89 37.03 -4.21
N GLN A 1104 -8.21 36.89 -4.11
CA GLN A 1104 -9.04 37.41 -3.02
C GLN A 1104 -10.26 36.52 -2.83
N VAL A 1105 -10.75 36.37 -1.59
CA VAL A 1105 -11.98 35.63 -1.30
C VAL A 1105 -12.72 36.21 -0.10
N SER A 1106 -14.06 36.25 -0.16
CA SER A 1106 -14.93 36.57 0.97
C SER A 1106 -16.17 35.68 1.00
N TYR A 1107 -16.67 35.43 2.21
CA TYR A 1107 -17.77 34.48 2.44
C TYR A 1107 -18.92 35.14 3.21
N ASP A 1108 -20.12 35.01 2.67
CA ASP A 1108 -21.39 35.44 3.27
C ASP A 1108 -22.39 34.28 3.23
N MET A 1109 -23.44 34.30 4.06
CA MET A 1109 -24.45 33.25 4.27
C MET A 1109 -25.00 32.58 3.00
N GLN A 1110 -25.05 33.29 1.88
CA GLN A 1110 -25.56 32.78 0.60
C GLN A 1110 -24.63 33.09 -0.58
N LYS A 1111 -23.42 33.59 -0.32
CA LYS A 1111 -22.57 34.13 -1.38
C LYS A 1111 -21.09 33.89 -1.10
N ILE A 1112 -20.37 33.48 -2.13
CA ILE A 1112 -18.90 33.49 -2.17
C ILE A 1112 -18.50 34.56 -3.19
N SER A 1113 -17.67 35.52 -2.79
CA SER A 1113 -17.02 36.44 -3.74
C SER A 1113 -15.55 36.05 -3.84
N MET A 1114 -15.02 35.95 -5.06
CA MET A 1114 -13.61 35.65 -5.26
C MET A 1114 -13.06 36.38 -6.47
N ARG A 1115 -11.78 36.76 -6.41
CA ARG A 1115 -10.99 37.16 -7.57
C ARG A 1115 -9.94 36.10 -7.81
N TYR A 1116 -9.80 35.62 -9.02
CA TYR A 1116 -8.86 34.54 -9.33
C TYR A 1116 -8.10 34.79 -10.63
N GLN A 1117 -7.05 33.99 -10.83
CA GLN A 1117 -6.29 33.89 -12.07
C GLN A 1117 -6.10 32.42 -12.46
N SER A 1118 -6.31 32.09 -13.72
CA SER A 1118 -6.04 30.75 -14.28
C SER A 1118 -5.55 30.85 -15.72
N SER A 1119 -4.55 30.04 -16.10
CA SER A 1119 -4.08 29.93 -17.49
C SER A 1119 -4.94 29.02 -18.36
N THR A 1120 -5.84 28.25 -17.73
CA THR A 1120 -6.76 27.29 -18.36
C THR A 1120 -8.16 27.47 -17.78
N ARG A 1121 -9.15 26.72 -18.29
CA ARG A 1121 -10.44 26.64 -17.60
C ARG A 1121 -10.24 26.08 -16.19
N ALA A 1122 -10.90 26.65 -15.19
CA ALA A 1122 -10.69 26.30 -13.80
C ALA A 1122 -11.91 25.59 -13.21
N LEU A 1123 -11.71 24.69 -12.26
CA LEU A 1123 -12.77 24.08 -11.45
C LEU A 1123 -12.75 24.68 -10.06
N VAL A 1124 -13.92 25.17 -9.61
CA VAL A 1124 -14.16 25.53 -8.21
C VAL A 1124 -15.14 24.53 -7.61
N SER A 1125 -14.76 23.95 -6.47
CA SER A 1125 -15.61 23.04 -5.70
C SER A 1125 -16.09 23.75 -4.45
N VAL A 1126 -17.40 23.77 -4.23
CA VAL A 1126 -18.03 24.47 -3.11
C VAL A 1126 -18.87 23.53 -2.24
N SER A 1127 -19.11 23.91 -0.99
CA SER A 1127 -19.85 23.10 -0.02
C SER A 1127 -21.39 23.11 -0.19
N HIS A 1128 -21.92 24.01 -1.02
CA HIS A 1128 -23.37 24.23 -1.16
C HIS A 1128 -23.79 24.25 -2.64
N ASN A 1129 -25.06 23.94 -2.90
CA ASN A 1129 -25.64 24.04 -4.24
C ASN A 1129 -25.56 25.49 -4.77
N VAL A 1130 -25.11 25.62 -6.01
CA VAL A 1130 -24.95 26.90 -6.70
C VAL A 1130 -26.28 27.30 -7.37
N SER A 1131 -26.78 28.50 -7.08
CA SER A 1131 -28.02 29.03 -7.64
C SER A 1131 -27.78 29.97 -8.82
N SER A 1132 -26.71 30.77 -8.78
CA SER A 1132 -26.23 31.55 -9.93
C SER A 1132 -24.74 31.90 -9.80
N ILE A 1133 -24.09 32.17 -10.92
CA ILE A 1133 -22.71 32.65 -10.99
C ILE A 1133 -22.68 33.95 -11.78
N LEU A 1134 -22.02 34.97 -11.25
CA LEU A 1134 -21.63 36.16 -12.01
C LEU A 1134 -20.13 36.12 -12.27
N VAL A 1135 -19.72 36.38 -13.50
CA VAL A 1135 -18.30 36.56 -13.89
C VAL A 1135 -18.17 37.98 -14.44
N ASP A 1136 -17.31 38.80 -13.85
CA ASP A 1136 -17.09 40.21 -14.17
C ASP A 1136 -18.40 41.04 -14.22
N GLY A 1137 -19.35 40.70 -13.34
CA GLY A 1137 -20.66 41.35 -13.21
C GLY A 1137 -21.76 40.78 -14.10
N GLU A 1138 -21.44 39.88 -15.05
CA GLU A 1138 -22.40 39.30 -15.99
C GLU A 1138 -22.82 37.88 -15.57
N ASN A 1139 -24.08 37.51 -15.87
CA ASN A 1139 -24.57 36.15 -15.62
C ASN A 1139 -23.77 35.12 -16.44
N TYR A 1140 -23.17 34.16 -15.75
CA TYR A 1140 -22.37 33.11 -16.37
C TYR A 1140 -23.14 31.79 -16.44
N PRO A 1141 -23.29 31.16 -17.63
CA PRO A 1141 -23.90 29.85 -17.76
C PRO A 1141 -22.97 28.77 -17.21
N PHE A 1142 -23.49 27.90 -16.36
CA PHE A 1142 -22.72 26.82 -15.74
C PHE A 1142 -23.52 25.52 -15.65
N THR A 1143 -22.80 24.41 -15.53
CA THR A 1143 -23.37 23.11 -15.15
C THR A 1143 -22.80 22.73 -13.79
N GLN A 1144 -23.69 22.49 -12.83
CA GLN A 1144 -23.27 21.97 -11.52
C GLN A 1144 -23.03 20.46 -11.60
N MET A 1145 -21.90 20.02 -11.07
CA MET A 1145 -21.52 18.62 -10.99
C MET A 1145 -21.46 18.23 -9.51
N LYS A 1146 -22.21 17.19 -9.14
CA LYS A 1146 -22.25 16.71 -7.76
C LYS A 1146 -21.14 15.68 -7.53
N GLY A 1147 -20.15 16.05 -6.73
CA GLY A 1147 -19.08 15.16 -6.26
C GLY A 1147 -19.47 14.40 -5.00
N ASN A 1148 -18.47 13.85 -4.32
CA ASN A 1148 -18.65 13.06 -3.10
C ASN A 1148 -19.23 13.90 -1.94
N ASP A 1149 -18.64 15.06 -1.67
CA ASP A 1149 -19.01 15.99 -0.60
C ASP A 1149 -19.02 17.46 -1.07
N CYS A 1150 -18.94 17.69 -2.39
CA CYS A 1150 -18.86 19.01 -3.00
C CYS A 1150 -19.76 19.16 -4.22
N ILE A 1151 -20.00 20.42 -4.62
CA ILE A 1151 -20.53 20.80 -5.92
C ILE A 1151 -19.43 21.51 -6.69
N SER A 1152 -19.07 21.00 -7.87
CA SER A 1152 -18.05 21.59 -8.72
C SER A 1152 -18.65 22.27 -9.95
N VAL A 1153 -18.07 23.40 -10.34
CA VAL A 1153 -18.46 24.18 -11.53
C VAL A 1153 -17.20 24.67 -12.24
N PHE A 1154 -17.27 24.75 -13.58
CA PHE A 1154 -16.21 25.35 -14.39
C PHE A 1154 -16.30 26.87 -14.35
N LEU A 1155 -15.13 27.51 -14.37
CA LEU A 1155 -14.90 28.94 -14.52
C LEU A 1155 -13.96 29.18 -15.72
N PRO A 1156 -14.05 30.34 -16.40
CA PRO A 1156 -13.23 30.62 -17.58
C PRO A 1156 -11.73 30.77 -17.28
N GLU A 1157 -10.89 30.64 -18.31
CA GLU A 1157 -9.48 31.03 -18.24
C GLU A 1157 -9.32 32.56 -18.17
N GLY A 1158 -8.28 33.05 -17.51
CA GLY A 1158 -8.00 34.49 -17.35
C GLY A 1158 -8.03 34.95 -15.90
N THR A 1159 -8.10 36.27 -15.72
CA THR A 1159 -8.26 36.92 -14.41
C THR A 1159 -9.65 37.50 -14.31
N HIS A 1160 -10.43 37.03 -13.35
CA HIS A 1160 -11.85 37.38 -13.26
C HIS A 1160 -12.29 37.64 -11.82
N GLU A 1161 -13.31 38.47 -11.67
CA GLU A 1161 -14.10 38.60 -10.45
C GLU A 1161 -15.35 37.72 -10.54
N VAL A 1162 -15.55 36.86 -9.55
CA VAL A 1162 -16.63 35.88 -9.53
C VAL A 1162 -17.46 35.99 -8.27
N ILE A 1163 -18.78 35.98 -8.46
CA ILE A 1163 -19.75 35.87 -7.38
C ILE A 1163 -20.53 34.57 -7.57
N ILE A 1164 -20.40 33.65 -6.61
CA ILE A 1164 -21.14 32.39 -6.57
C ILE A 1164 -22.25 32.53 -5.54
N ASN A 1165 -23.50 32.59 -5.99
CA ASN A 1165 -24.66 32.57 -5.11
C ASN A 1165 -25.04 31.12 -4.80
N THR A 1166 -25.38 30.85 -3.55
CA THR A 1166 -25.69 29.51 -3.03
C THR A 1166 -27.04 29.47 -2.35
N GLY A 1167 -27.79 28.39 -2.55
CA GLY A 1167 -29.10 28.17 -1.93
C GLY A 1167 -30.22 29.12 -2.39
N ASN A 1168 -31.39 28.97 -1.76
CA ASN A 1168 -32.55 29.88 -1.90
C ASN A 1168 -32.92 30.51 -0.53
N LYS A 1169 -33.62 31.65 -0.51
CA LYS A 1169 -33.94 32.38 0.74
C LYS A 1169 -34.68 31.53 1.80
N ILE A 1170 -35.44 30.53 1.36
CA ILE A 1170 -36.19 29.62 2.24
C ILE A 1170 -35.24 28.66 2.97
N SER A 1171 -34.30 28.06 2.24
CA SER A 1171 -33.32 27.13 2.80
C SER A 1171 -32.42 27.77 3.85
N ALA A 1172 -31.99 29.03 3.64
CA ALA A 1172 -31.22 29.77 4.64
C ALA A 1172 -32.02 30.05 5.91
N GLY A 1173 -33.32 30.35 5.79
CA GLY A 1173 -34.21 30.53 6.94
C GLY A 1173 -34.38 29.22 7.74
N ILE A 1174 -34.47 28.08 7.05
CA ILE A 1174 -34.51 26.75 7.68
C ILE A 1174 -33.20 26.44 8.40
N TYR A 1175 -32.04 26.67 7.77
CA TYR A 1175 -30.74 26.44 8.44
C TYR A 1175 -30.53 27.32 9.66
N LEU A 1176 -30.94 28.60 9.59
CA LEU A 1176 -30.85 29.52 10.72
C LEU A 1176 -31.77 29.11 11.87
N THR A 1177 -33.04 28.80 11.57
CA THR A 1177 -34.00 28.34 12.58
C THR A 1177 -33.59 26.99 13.17
N SER A 1178 -33.04 26.08 12.36
CA SER A 1178 -32.49 24.80 12.82
C SER A 1178 -31.29 25.00 13.73
N LEU A 1179 -30.33 25.88 13.38
CA LEU A 1179 -29.18 26.21 14.22
C LEU A 1179 -29.64 26.75 15.57
N TRP A 1180 -30.52 27.76 15.57
CA TRP A 1180 -31.01 28.38 16.81
C TRP A 1180 -31.86 27.43 17.65
N SER A 1181 -32.69 26.58 17.03
CA SER A 1181 -33.50 25.59 17.74
C SER A 1181 -32.63 24.51 18.37
N THR A 1182 -31.62 24.01 17.64
CA THR A 1182 -30.69 22.99 18.15
C THR A 1182 -29.86 23.57 19.30
N THR A 1183 -29.36 24.79 19.16
CA THR A 1183 -28.66 25.51 20.22
C THR A 1183 -29.55 25.73 21.45
N ALA A 1184 -30.81 26.14 21.26
CA ALA A 1184 -31.77 26.31 22.36
C ALA A 1184 -32.05 24.99 23.07
N ILE A 1185 -32.20 23.87 22.34
CA ILE A 1185 -32.38 22.53 22.92
C ILE A 1185 -31.15 22.14 23.75
N VAL A 1186 -29.93 22.36 23.24
CA VAL A 1186 -28.70 22.06 23.98
C VAL A 1186 -28.60 22.91 25.25
N ILE A 1187 -28.93 24.20 25.18
CA ILE A 1187 -28.92 25.09 26.35
C ILE A 1187 -29.95 24.65 27.39
N ILE A 1188 -31.20 24.39 26.97
CA ILE A 1188 -32.28 23.93 27.87
C ILE A 1188 -31.93 22.58 28.48
N GLY A 1189 -31.40 21.64 27.68
CA GLY A 1189 -30.96 20.33 28.15
C GLY A 1189 -29.81 20.43 29.15
N THR A 1190 -28.82 21.28 28.88
CA THR A 1190 -27.70 21.52 29.80
C THR A 1190 -28.18 22.16 31.10
N LEU A 1191 -29.07 23.15 31.02
CA LEU A 1191 -29.70 23.77 32.20
C LEU A 1191 -30.50 22.75 33.01
N ALA A 1192 -31.27 21.87 32.37
CA ALA A 1192 -32.01 20.81 33.04
C ALA A 1192 -31.09 19.80 33.74
N ILE A 1193 -29.99 19.39 33.10
CA ILE A 1193 -28.97 18.52 33.71
C ILE A 1193 -28.30 19.21 34.91
N CYS A 1194 -27.90 20.48 34.77
CA CYS A 1194 -27.35 21.25 35.88
C CYS A 1194 -28.34 21.40 37.03
N LEU A 1195 -29.62 21.64 36.73
CA LEU A 1195 -30.67 21.76 37.73
C LEU A 1195 -30.91 20.43 38.46
N LEU A 1196 -30.95 19.31 37.73
CA LEU A 1196 -31.01 17.96 38.29
C LEU A 1196 -29.78 17.63 39.15
N PHE A 1197 -28.59 18.06 38.73
CA PHE A 1197 -27.36 17.88 39.49
C PHE A 1197 -27.36 18.71 40.79
N ILE A 1198 -27.83 19.96 40.73
CA ILE A 1198 -28.03 20.81 41.91
C ILE A 1198 -29.08 20.18 42.84
N LEU A 1199 -30.19 19.68 42.31
CA LEU A 1199 -31.24 19.00 43.08
C LEU A 1199 -30.71 17.72 43.74
N TYR A 1200 -29.89 16.96 43.02
CA TYR A 1200 -29.20 15.77 43.55
C TYR A 1200 -28.24 16.12 44.69
N ILE A 1201 -27.43 17.18 44.53
CA ILE A 1201 -26.55 17.67 45.60
C ILE A 1201 -27.38 18.16 46.79
N PHE A 1202 -28.43 18.95 46.55
CA PHE A 1202 -29.32 19.47 47.60
C PHE A 1202 -30.00 18.34 48.37
N LEU A 1203 -30.51 17.32 47.68
CA LEU A 1203 -31.07 16.10 48.29
C LEU A 1203 -30.02 15.34 49.11
N LYS A 1204 -28.78 15.26 48.61
CA LYS A 1204 -27.69 14.56 49.32
C LYS A 1204 -27.21 15.32 50.57
N VAL A 1205 -27.33 16.65 50.58
CA VAL A 1205 -27.00 17.51 51.72
C VAL A 1205 -28.13 17.54 52.76
N THR A 1206 -29.39 17.69 52.33
CA THR A 1206 -30.56 17.70 53.24
C THR A 1206 -30.84 16.34 53.90
N ARG A 1207 -30.53 15.23 53.23
CA ARG A 1207 -30.59 13.89 53.83
C ARG A 1207 -29.53 13.66 54.92
N LYS A 1208 -28.51 14.51 54.99
CA LYS A 1208 -27.46 14.49 56.02
C LYS A 1208 -27.79 15.34 57.26
N GLU A 1209 -28.86 16.12 57.22
CA GLU A 1209 -29.38 16.90 58.36
C GLU A 1209 -30.64 16.27 58.98
N THR A 1210 -31.13 15.15 58.43
CA THR A 1210 -32.31 14.41 58.91
C THR A 1210 -32.01 12.96 59.34
N GLU A 1211 -30.73 12.56 59.35
CA GLU A 1211 -30.17 11.46 60.14
C GLU A 1211 -29.32 12.06 61.26
#